data_AF-A0A285B7X3-F1
#
_entry.id   AF-A0A285B7X3-F1
#
_cell.length_a   1.000
_cell.length_b   1.000
_cell.length_c   1.000
_cell.angle_alpha   90.00
_cell.angle_beta   90.00
_cell.angle_gamma   90.00
#
_symmetry.space_group_name_H-M   'P 1'
#
loop_
_entity.id
_entity.type
_entity.pdbx_description
1 polymer ?
#
loop_
_entity_poly.entity_id
_entity_poly.type
_entity_poly.pdbx_seq_one_letter_code
_entity_poly.pdbx_strand_id
1 'polypeptide(L)'
;MDELRHLTAQMAREGIRRLLVLSGDDAWTLRQAQTVRTELAADGLWVGPRPMPEPYASPAALKSLLGREFQHAFFDAREGFDVAAFAALAGTLRAGSWLVLLTPDFAQWPARPDADSLRWSDAPDPISTPNFVYRFCQQSSADNASILWRQGEECVVPAFAARPRWRPADGHPLAEQAAVLAELSGSPPGIAALTAERGRGKSALAGMLIRQLAGDAIVTAPARAATEVMAAFAGEDFRFMAPDALLASGCSAGWLIVDEAAAIPGPLLRQLVSRFPRTLLTTTVQGYEGTGRGFLLKFCASFAHLRQFSLTAPIRWASGCPLEAAIARLLLFNDETFQHAPGGDIALESVSQQSWRRQPALPEAMYQLLSGAHYRTSPLDLRRMMDAPGQHFTCARSGNRIAGALWLVEEGGLEPSLSQAVWAGYRRPRGNLVAQSLAAHGGSPLAATLTGLRISRIAVHPARQREGLGQRLVAQAASQAAERDYLSVSFGYTPELWRFWQRCGFTLVRLGTHREASSGCYTAMALYPLSEAGQRLASEESARLLRDEFWLRDWRDEPSPLPERKATILSEEDWLEVAGFAFAHRPLLTSAGSLNRLLIRVDLPLPALRARLQQQDETTVCRTLGLSGRKALLVRLREEAAQALSGVNADRANDLRQQVQMLQFF
;
A
#
# COMPACT_ATOMS: atom_id res chain seq x y z
N MET A 1 -1.60 -40.83 10.26
CA MET A 1 -2.23 -39.89 11.21
C MET A 1 -1.56 -39.90 12.57
N ASP A 2 -1.22 -41.06 13.14
CA ASP A 2 -0.54 -41.13 14.44
C ASP A 2 0.83 -40.43 14.47
N GLU A 3 1.60 -40.51 13.38
CA GLU A 3 2.88 -39.78 13.27
C GLU A 3 2.68 -38.26 13.34
N LEU A 4 1.64 -37.73 12.66
CA LEU A 4 1.29 -36.32 12.74
C LEU A 4 0.84 -35.92 14.15
N ARG A 5 0.11 -36.80 14.88
CA ARG A 5 -0.24 -36.57 16.30
C ARG A 5 1.00 -36.49 17.17
N HIS A 6 1.93 -37.42 17.01
CA HIS A 6 3.18 -37.43 17.76
C HIS A 6 4.01 -36.17 17.50
N LEU A 7 4.14 -35.78 16.23
CA LEU A 7 4.84 -34.57 15.83
C LEU A 7 4.15 -33.31 16.36
N THR A 8 2.82 -33.27 16.39
CA THR A 8 2.06 -32.14 16.97
C THR A 8 2.42 -31.96 18.45
N ALA A 9 2.46 -33.05 19.21
CA ALA A 9 2.86 -33.01 20.63
C ALA A 9 4.34 -32.63 20.81
N GLN A 10 5.22 -33.00 19.89
CA GLN A 10 6.61 -32.53 19.88
C GLN A 10 6.68 -31.02 19.61
N MET A 11 6.00 -30.53 18.55
CA MET A 11 5.97 -29.12 18.18
C MET A 11 5.45 -28.23 19.31
N ALA A 12 4.42 -28.68 20.05
CA ALA A 12 3.89 -27.96 21.20
C ALA A 12 4.92 -27.85 22.34
N ARG A 13 5.68 -28.91 22.62
CA ARG A 13 6.77 -28.92 23.63
C ARG A 13 7.95 -28.03 23.22
N GLU A 14 8.28 -28.03 21.93
CA GLU A 14 9.38 -27.26 21.35
C GLU A 14 8.99 -25.81 21.02
N GLY A 15 7.71 -25.47 21.13
CA GLY A 15 7.22 -24.12 20.90
C GLY A 15 7.17 -23.69 19.43
N ILE A 16 7.15 -24.63 18.48
CA ILE A 16 7.28 -24.33 17.04
C ILE A 16 6.01 -24.63 16.26
N ARG A 17 5.99 -24.22 15.00
CA ARG A 17 4.88 -24.41 14.05
C ARG A 17 5.41 -24.92 12.72
N ARG A 18 4.60 -25.66 11.99
CA ARG A 18 4.98 -26.25 10.69
C ARG A 18 3.88 -26.06 9.65
N LEU A 19 4.32 -26.08 8.39
CA LEU A 19 3.46 -26.09 7.22
C LEU A 19 3.25 -27.55 6.77
N LEU A 20 1.99 -27.91 6.51
CA LEU A 20 1.61 -29.15 5.84
C LEU A 20 0.99 -28.77 4.49
N VAL A 21 1.64 -29.13 3.39
CA VAL A 21 1.18 -28.86 2.02
C VAL A 21 0.50 -30.10 1.47
N LEU A 22 -0.77 -29.96 1.08
CA LEU A 22 -1.55 -30.98 0.40
C LEU A 22 -1.64 -30.62 -1.07
N SER A 23 -1.03 -31.42 -1.95
CA SER A 23 -0.99 -31.17 -3.39
C SER A 23 -1.61 -32.32 -4.17
N GLY A 24 -2.61 -32.03 -4.99
CA GLY A 24 -3.25 -33.02 -5.85
C GLY A 24 -4.56 -32.51 -6.43
N ASP A 25 -5.45 -33.44 -6.79
CA ASP A 25 -6.81 -33.14 -7.22
C ASP A 25 -7.58 -32.42 -6.11
N ASP A 26 -8.45 -31.48 -6.51
CA ASP A 26 -9.20 -30.63 -5.62
C ASP A 26 -10.06 -31.44 -4.62
N ALA A 27 -10.66 -32.54 -5.08
CA ALA A 27 -11.45 -33.43 -4.24
C ALA A 27 -10.58 -34.21 -3.25
N TRP A 28 -9.38 -34.61 -3.65
CA TRP A 28 -8.47 -35.35 -2.79
C TRP A 28 -7.89 -34.45 -1.69
N THR A 29 -7.38 -33.28 -2.05
CA THR A 29 -6.82 -32.31 -1.10
C THR A 29 -7.86 -31.86 -0.07
N LEU A 30 -9.11 -31.64 -0.48
CA LEU A 30 -10.21 -31.31 0.43
C LEU A 30 -10.48 -32.45 1.42
N ARG A 31 -10.57 -33.69 0.95
CA ARG A 31 -10.79 -34.85 1.82
C ARG A 31 -9.66 -34.99 2.83
N GLN A 32 -8.40 -34.90 2.40
CA GLN A 32 -7.26 -34.98 3.34
C GLN A 32 -7.28 -33.86 4.37
N ALA A 33 -7.57 -32.62 3.95
CA ALA A 33 -7.68 -31.50 4.87
C ALA A 33 -8.82 -31.69 5.88
N GLN A 34 -9.97 -32.22 5.47
CA GLN A 34 -11.11 -32.53 6.35
C GLN A 34 -10.77 -33.64 7.35
N THR A 35 -10.06 -34.68 6.92
CA THR A 35 -9.56 -35.75 7.80
C THR A 35 -8.59 -35.18 8.84
N VAL A 36 -7.60 -34.39 8.40
CA VAL A 36 -6.66 -33.70 9.29
C VAL A 36 -7.39 -32.79 10.27
N ARG A 37 -8.38 -32.00 9.81
CA ARG A 37 -9.19 -31.14 10.67
C ARG A 37 -9.93 -31.96 11.73
N THR A 38 -10.61 -33.02 11.34
CA THR A 38 -11.41 -33.83 12.27
C THR A 38 -10.53 -34.54 13.31
N GLU A 39 -9.39 -35.07 12.88
CA GLU A 39 -8.58 -35.95 13.73
C GLU A 39 -7.47 -35.25 14.54
N LEU A 40 -7.06 -34.04 14.15
CA LEU A 40 -5.98 -33.28 14.78
C LEU A 40 -6.41 -31.89 15.27
N ALA A 41 -7.46 -31.30 14.69
CA ALA A 41 -7.68 -29.86 14.75
C ALA A 41 -9.17 -29.49 14.63
N ALA A 42 -10.03 -30.09 15.46
CA ALA A 42 -11.49 -29.96 15.32
C ALA A 42 -11.98 -28.50 15.37
N ASP A 43 -11.26 -27.63 16.08
CA ASP A 43 -11.46 -26.18 16.20
C ASP A 43 -10.57 -25.34 15.24
N GLY A 44 -9.89 -25.97 14.29
CA GLY A 44 -8.99 -25.30 13.36
C GLY A 44 -9.75 -24.36 12.42
N LEU A 45 -9.26 -23.11 12.30
CA LEU A 45 -9.86 -22.09 11.45
C LEU A 45 -9.69 -22.45 9.98
N TRP A 46 -10.79 -22.55 9.24
CA TRP A 46 -10.76 -22.71 7.79
C TRP A 46 -10.79 -21.35 7.09
N VAL A 47 -9.83 -21.10 6.20
CA VAL A 47 -9.75 -19.89 5.38
C VAL A 47 -9.77 -20.27 3.91
N GLY A 48 -10.82 -19.86 3.20
CA GLY A 48 -10.98 -20.21 1.80
C GLY A 48 -12.12 -19.44 1.11
N PRO A 49 -12.23 -19.54 -0.21
CA PRO A 49 -13.27 -18.84 -0.97
C PRO A 49 -14.68 -19.46 -0.75
N ARG A 50 -14.74 -20.76 -0.42
CA ARG A 50 -15.99 -21.50 -0.25
C ARG A 50 -16.32 -21.70 1.23
N PRO A 51 -17.57 -21.46 1.66
CA PRO A 51 -18.02 -21.72 3.04
C PRO A 51 -17.78 -23.16 3.49
N MET A 52 -17.37 -23.29 4.76
CA MET A 52 -17.12 -24.56 5.44
C MET A 52 -17.73 -24.53 6.84
N PRO A 53 -17.92 -25.69 7.51
CA PRO A 53 -18.34 -25.71 8.90
C PRO A 53 -17.41 -24.85 9.78
N GLU A 54 -18.02 -24.08 10.68
CA GLU A 54 -17.31 -23.18 11.61
C GLU A 54 -16.28 -23.94 12.47
N PRO A 55 -15.14 -23.32 12.85
CA PRO A 55 -14.75 -21.95 12.54
C PRO A 55 -14.28 -21.74 11.09
N TYR A 56 -14.86 -20.75 10.40
CA TYR A 56 -14.59 -20.41 9.00
C TYR A 56 -14.45 -18.90 8.78
N ALA A 57 -13.61 -18.50 7.82
CA ALA A 57 -13.51 -17.14 7.35
C ALA A 57 -13.15 -17.07 5.86
N SER A 58 -13.63 -16.03 5.18
CA SER A 58 -13.08 -15.70 3.85
C SER A 58 -11.70 -15.06 3.99
N PRO A 59 -10.81 -15.17 2.98
CA PRO A 59 -9.51 -14.49 3.00
C PRO A 59 -9.62 -12.98 3.26
N ALA A 60 -10.65 -12.32 2.71
CA ALA A 60 -10.89 -10.90 2.89
C ALA A 60 -11.27 -10.53 4.35
N ALA A 61 -11.95 -11.43 5.06
CA ALA A 61 -12.35 -11.22 6.45
C ALA A 61 -11.19 -11.40 7.44
N LEU A 62 -10.06 -11.97 7.01
CA LEU A 62 -8.96 -12.30 7.92
C LEU A 62 -8.39 -11.09 8.67
N LYS A 63 -8.48 -9.88 8.09
CA LYS A 63 -8.06 -8.64 8.75
C LYS A 63 -8.81 -8.37 10.06
N SER A 64 -10.08 -8.76 10.17
CA SER A 64 -10.86 -8.58 11.41
C SER A 64 -10.55 -9.65 12.46
N LEU A 65 -9.86 -10.72 12.08
CA LEU A 65 -9.42 -11.80 12.98
C LEU A 65 -8.00 -11.57 13.52
N LEU A 66 -7.32 -10.52 13.06
CA LEU A 66 -6.02 -10.12 13.61
C LEU A 66 -6.20 -9.69 15.07
N GLY A 67 -5.35 -10.21 15.96
CA GLY A 67 -5.47 -10.03 17.41
C GLY A 67 -5.97 -11.28 18.13
N ARG A 68 -6.66 -12.17 17.41
CA ARG A 68 -7.02 -13.51 17.90
C ARG A 68 -5.91 -14.53 17.62
N GLU A 69 -5.95 -15.63 18.36
CA GLU A 69 -5.04 -16.76 18.19
C GLU A 69 -5.80 -18.05 17.93
N PHE A 70 -5.23 -18.90 17.07
CA PHE A 70 -5.82 -20.20 16.69
C PHE A 70 -4.79 -21.31 16.88
N GLN A 71 -5.26 -22.50 17.28
CA GLN A 71 -4.40 -23.66 17.50
C GLN A 71 -3.98 -24.35 16.20
N HIS A 72 -4.81 -24.34 15.17
CA HIS A 72 -4.49 -24.84 13.83
C HIS A 72 -5.26 -24.02 12.80
N ALA A 73 -4.80 -24.01 11.56
CA ALA A 73 -5.56 -23.39 10.47
C ALA A 73 -5.37 -24.11 9.13
N PHE A 74 -6.36 -23.94 8.28
CA PHE A 74 -6.45 -24.51 6.94
C PHE A 74 -6.58 -23.36 5.95
N PHE A 75 -5.74 -23.33 4.93
CA PHE A 75 -5.77 -22.31 3.89
C PHE A 75 -6.01 -22.97 2.54
N ASP A 76 -7.11 -22.59 1.90
CA ASP A 76 -7.52 -23.13 0.61
C ASP A 76 -7.02 -22.25 -0.54
N ALA A 77 -5.95 -22.70 -1.20
CA ALA A 77 -5.33 -22.01 -2.34
C ALA A 77 -5.62 -22.71 -3.69
N ARG A 78 -6.64 -23.58 -3.75
CA ARG A 78 -6.94 -24.36 -4.96
C ARG A 78 -7.45 -23.51 -6.12
N GLU A 79 -8.26 -22.48 -5.81
CA GLU A 79 -8.81 -21.55 -6.81
C GLU A 79 -8.00 -20.24 -6.91
N GLY A 80 -7.38 -19.81 -5.83
CA GLY A 80 -6.57 -18.60 -5.80
C GLY A 80 -5.81 -18.43 -4.51
N PHE A 81 -4.62 -17.83 -4.59
CA PHE A 81 -3.70 -17.76 -3.46
C PHE A 81 -3.56 -16.32 -2.95
N ASP A 82 -4.39 -15.91 -1.99
CA ASP A 82 -4.20 -14.63 -1.29
C ASP A 82 -3.00 -14.71 -0.32
N VAL A 83 -1.82 -14.36 -0.82
CA VAL A 83 -0.55 -14.41 -0.06
C VAL A 83 -0.53 -13.49 1.16
N ALA A 84 -1.29 -12.39 1.13
CA ALA A 84 -1.38 -11.48 2.26
C ALA A 84 -2.21 -12.13 3.38
N ALA A 85 -3.33 -12.75 3.03
CA ALA A 85 -4.14 -13.52 3.98
C ALA A 85 -3.36 -14.72 4.53
N PHE A 86 -2.64 -15.46 3.68
CA PHE A 86 -1.82 -16.59 4.13
C PHE A 86 -0.76 -16.20 5.17
N ALA A 87 -0.01 -15.12 4.91
CA ALA A 87 0.99 -14.61 5.85
C ALA A 87 0.36 -14.09 7.16
N ALA A 88 -0.77 -13.40 7.04
CA ALA A 88 -1.52 -12.92 8.19
C ALA A 88 -2.04 -14.07 9.06
N LEU A 89 -2.56 -15.14 8.45
CA LEU A 89 -3.08 -16.32 9.12
C LEU A 89 -1.98 -17.02 9.92
N ALA A 90 -0.81 -17.20 9.31
CA ALA A 90 0.33 -17.76 10.02
C ALA A 90 0.74 -16.94 11.26
N GLY A 91 0.59 -15.61 11.24
CA GLY A 91 0.84 -14.76 12.40
C GLY A 91 -0.15 -14.95 13.57
N THR A 92 -1.29 -15.59 13.33
CA THR A 92 -2.32 -15.88 14.36
C THR A 92 -2.15 -17.26 15.00
N LEU A 93 -1.26 -18.10 14.48
CA LEU A 93 -1.09 -19.47 14.97
C LEU A 93 -0.23 -19.53 16.24
N ARG A 94 -0.72 -20.30 17.23
CA ARG A 94 -0.05 -20.61 18.48
C ARG A 94 1.14 -21.55 18.30
N ALA A 95 1.94 -21.73 19.33
CA ALA A 95 2.95 -22.78 19.34
C ALA A 95 2.31 -24.17 19.30
N GLY A 96 2.91 -25.11 18.57
CA GLY A 96 2.34 -26.45 18.31
C GLY A 96 1.38 -26.51 17.13
N SER A 97 1.13 -25.39 16.45
CA SER A 97 0.17 -25.32 15.36
C SER A 97 0.66 -25.90 14.03
N TRP A 98 -0.31 -26.41 13.28
CA TRP A 98 -0.21 -26.68 11.85
C TRP A 98 -0.87 -25.57 11.06
N LEU A 99 -0.20 -25.10 10.02
CA LEU A 99 -0.84 -24.44 8.90
C LEU A 99 -0.96 -25.47 7.78
N VAL A 100 -2.18 -25.88 7.46
CA VAL A 100 -2.46 -26.84 6.39
C VAL A 100 -2.83 -26.06 5.14
N LEU A 101 -2.06 -26.22 4.07
CA LEU A 101 -2.24 -25.51 2.81
C LEU A 101 -2.72 -26.49 1.74
N LEU A 102 -3.89 -26.23 1.17
CA LEU A 102 -4.43 -27.00 0.05
C LEU A 102 -4.01 -26.32 -1.25
N THR A 103 -3.32 -27.04 -2.13
CA THR A 103 -2.88 -26.54 -3.43
C THR A 103 -3.37 -27.47 -4.54
N PRO A 104 -3.49 -26.97 -5.78
CA PRO A 104 -3.58 -27.86 -6.94
C PRO A 104 -2.35 -28.77 -7.04
N ASP A 105 -2.46 -29.81 -7.88
CA ASP A 105 -1.32 -30.63 -8.27
C ASP A 105 -0.17 -29.77 -8.82
N PHE A 106 1.04 -29.96 -8.29
CA PHE A 106 2.22 -29.16 -8.63
C PHE A 106 2.57 -29.16 -10.12
N ALA A 107 2.28 -30.21 -10.88
CA ALA A 107 2.58 -30.25 -12.32
C ALA A 107 1.56 -29.41 -13.12
N GLN A 108 0.31 -29.36 -12.68
CA GLN A 108 -0.76 -28.61 -13.34
C GLN A 108 -0.89 -27.17 -12.85
N TRP A 109 -0.49 -26.89 -11.61
CA TRP A 109 -0.70 -25.60 -10.95
C TRP A 109 -0.16 -24.39 -11.73
N PRO A 110 1.05 -24.41 -12.35
CA PRO A 110 1.56 -23.26 -13.09
C PRO A 110 0.65 -22.79 -14.23
N ALA A 111 -0.15 -23.68 -14.81
CA ALA A 111 -1.07 -23.37 -15.89
C ALA A 111 -2.47 -22.96 -15.39
N ARG A 112 -2.81 -23.21 -14.13
CA ARG A 112 -4.12 -22.88 -13.58
C ARG A 112 -4.21 -21.36 -13.30
N PRO A 113 -5.32 -20.71 -13.69
CA PRO A 113 -5.59 -19.33 -13.31
C PRO A 113 -5.71 -19.18 -11.79
N ASP A 114 -5.19 -18.08 -11.25
CA ASP A 114 -5.31 -17.72 -9.84
C ASP A 114 -6.42 -16.66 -9.67
N ALA A 115 -7.52 -17.01 -9.01
CA ALA A 115 -8.64 -16.10 -8.78
C ALA A 115 -8.28 -14.86 -7.92
N ASP A 116 -7.27 -14.93 -7.05
CA ASP A 116 -6.78 -13.78 -6.29
C ASP A 116 -6.10 -12.74 -7.20
N SER A 117 -5.62 -13.16 -8.39
CA SER A 117 -4.92 -12.28 -9.32
C SER A 117 -5.75 -11.06 -9.76
N LEU A 118 -7.08 -11.17 -9.80
CA LEU A 118 -8.00 -10.07 -10.11
C LEU A 118 -7.84 -8.83 -9.22
N ARG A 119 -7.26 -8.99 -8.02
CA ARG A 119 -7.01 -7.88 -7.08
C ARG A 119 -5.78 -7.06 -7.43
N TRP A 120 -4.85 -7.63 -8.21
CA TRP A 120 -3.52 -7.04 -8.34
C TRP A 120 -2.92 -7.10 -9.76
N SER A 121 -3.42 -7.95 -10.67
CA SER A 121 -2.92 -8.07 -12.04
C SER A 121 -3.41 -6.99 -12.99
N ASP A 122 -4.46 -6.24 -12.60
CA ASP A 122 -5.21 -5.30 -13.44
C ASP A 122 -5.85 -5.92 -14.71
N ALA A 123 -5.80 -7.26 -14.84
CA ALA A 123 -6.48 -7.99 -15.90
C ALA A 123 -7.99 -8.13 -15.61
N PRO A 124 -8.84 -8.21 -16.66
CA PRO A 124 -10.27 -8.42 -16.50
C PRO A 124 -10.61 -9.80 -15.95
N ASP A 125 -9.79 -10.80 -16.30
CA ASP A 125 -9.96 -12.21 -15.93
C ASP A 125 -8.78 -12.72 -15.10
N PRO A 126 -8.96 -13.78 -14.29
CA PRO A 126 -7.87 -14.43 -13.57
C PRO A 126 -6.73 -14.86 -14.51
N ILE A 127 -5.49 -14.55 -14.13
CA ILE A 127 -4.29 -14.96 -14.87
C ILE A 127 -3.61 -16.15 -14.18
N SER A 128 -2.86 -16.95 -14.94
CA SER A 128 -1.93 -17.91 -14.35
C SER A 128 -0.76 -17.18 -13.70
N THR A 129 -0.17 -17.78 -12.65
CA THR A 129 0.94 -17.17 -11.89
C THR A 129 2.17 -18.09 -11.81
N PRO A 130 2.72 -18.48 -12.96
CA PRO A 130 3.67 -19.60 -13.03
C PRO A 130 5.03 -19.27 -12.41
N ASN A 131 5.43 -18.01 -12.27
CA ASN A 131 6.67 -17.65 -11.59
C ASN A 131 6.51 -17.78 -10.07
N PHE A 132 5.40 -17.29 -9.50
CA PHE A 132 5.10 -17.49 -8.09
C PHE A 132 4.93 -18.97 -7.73
N VAL A 133 4.18 -19.72 -8.55
CA VAL A 133 4.00 -21.17 -8.35
C VAL A 133 5.33 -21.91 -8.45
N TYR A 134 6.17 -21.61 -9.45
CA TYR A 134 7.50 -22.22 -9.55
C TYR A 134 8.33 -21.99 -8.29
N ARG A 135 8.36 -20.75 -7.78
CA ARG A 135 9.03 -20.41 -6.52
C ARG A 135 8.46 -21.24 -5.37
N PHE A 136 7.14 -21.29 -5.23
CA PHE A 136 6.48 -22.04 -4.15
C PHE A 136 6.85 -23.52 -4.18
N CYS A 137 6.78 -24.16 -5.34
CA CYS A 137 7.13 -25.58 -5.50
C CYS A 137 8.60 -25.83 -5.17
N GLN A 138 9.52 -25.02 -5.70
CA GLN A 138 10.96 -25.13 -5.39
C GLN A 138 11.22 -24.99 -3.88
N GLN A 139 10.63 -23.99 -3.23
CA GLN A 139 10.81 -23.77 -1.80
C GLN A 139 10.19 -24.88 -0.95
N SER A 140 9.01 -25.36 -1.30
CA SER A 140 8.32 -26.43 -0.56
C SER A 140 9.05 -27.77 -0.70
N SER A 141 9.61 -28.06 -1.88
CA SER A 141 10.39 -29.28 -2.10
C SER A 141 11.78 -29.25 -1.46
N ALA A 142 12.39 -28.07 -1.34
CA ALA A 142 13.69 -27.91 -0.69
C ALA A 142 13.59 -27.75 0.85
N ASP A 143 12.41 -27.43 1.38
CA ASP A 143 12.20 -27.21 2.81
C ASP A 143 11.98 -28.53 3.55
N ASN A 144 13.08 -29.05 4.11
CA ASN A 144 13.05 -30.24 4.97
C ASN A 144 12.26 -30.05 6.27
N ALA A 145 11.79 -28.84 6.57
CA ALA A 145 11.02 -28.54 7.77
C ALA A 145 9.50 -28.52 7.53
N SER A 146 9.05 -28.48 6.28
CA SER A 146 7.63 -28.61 5.91
C SER A 146 7.31 -30.07 5.57
N ILE A 147 6.04 -30.45 5.70
CA ILE A 147 5.56 -31.74 5.21
C ILE A 147 4.85 -31.51 3.89
N LEU A 148 5.31 -32.19 2.84
CA LEU A 148 4.67 -32.18 1.53
C LEU A 148 3.97 -33.53 1.33
N TRP A 149 2.65 -33.52 1.25
CA TRP A 149 1.84 -34.70 1.01
C TRP A 149 1.14 -34.58 -0.34
N ARG A 150 1.61 -35.38 -1.30
CA ARG A 150 1.10 -35.38 -2.68
C ARG A 150 0.16 -36.55 -2.91
N GLN A 151 -0.84 -36.36 -3.76
CA GLN A 151 -1.73 -37.44 -4.16
C GLN A 151 -0.93 -38.55 -4.85
N GLY A 152 -1.19 -39.79 -4.45
CA GLY A 152 -0.46 -40.97 -4.94
C GLY A 152 0.85 -41.26 -4.19
N GLU A 153 1.28 -40.38 -3.30
CA GLU A 153 2.42 -40.59 -2.41
C GLU A 153 1.93 -40.86 -0.97
N GLU A 154 2.66 -41.69 -0.23
CA GLU A 154 2.42 -41.85 1.21
C GLU A 154 2.85 -40.58 1.97
N CYS A 155 2.12 -40.25 3.04
CA CYS A 155 2.50 -39.14 3.91
C CYS A 155 3.71 -39.55 4.75
N VAL A 156 4.90 -39.07 4.38
CA VAL A 156 6.12 -39.34 5.13
C VAL A 156 6.39 -38.21 6.12
N VAL A 157 6.41 -38.53 7.40
CA VAL A 157 6.82 -37.61 8.47
C VAL A 157 8.31 -37.84 8.78
N PRO A 158 9.23 -36.95 8.35
CA PRO A 158 10.65 -37.17 8.59
C PRO A 158 10.99 -37.01 10.08
N ALA A 159 12.07 -37.67 10.52
CA ALA A 159 12.60 -37.48 11.85
C ALA A 159 13.22 -36.08 11.96
N PHE A 160 12.63 -35.23 12.81
CA PHE A 160 13.16 -33.89 13.08
C PHE A 160 14.10 -33.90 14.28
N ALA A 161 15.22 -33.17 14.15
CA ALA A 161 16.12 -32.95 15.28
C ALA A 161 15.37 -32.31 16.46
N ALA A 162 15.52 -32.93 17.64
CA ALA A 162 14.88 -32.45 18.86
C ALA A 162 15.35 -31.03 19.21
N ARG A 163 14.41 -30.18 19.60
CA ARG A 163 14.69 -28.81 20.05
C ARG A 163 14.56 -28.69 21.57
N PRO A 164 15.18 -27.68 22.20
CA PRO A 164 14.95 -27.38 23.60
C PRO A 164 13.46 -27.17 23.89
N ARG A 165 13.03 -27.54 25.10
CA ARG A 165 11.66 -27.29 25.55
C ARG A 165 11.44 -25.78 25.63
N TRP A 166 10.41 -25.30 24.95
CA TRP A 166 9.99 -23.91 24.97
C TRP A 166 8.99 -23.66 26.10
N ARG A 167 8.97 -22.44 26.63
CA ARG A 167 8.02 -21.99 27.63
C ARG A 167 7.34 -20.71 27.13
N PRO A 168 6.01 -20.62 27.21
CA PRO A 168 5.30 -19.36 26.94
C PRO A 168 5.77 -18.24 27.85
N ALA A 169 5.64 -16.99 27.39
CA ALA A 169 5.84 -15.82 28.24
C ALA A 169 4.84 -15.85 29.42
N ASP A 170 5.34 -15.58 30.62
CA ASP A 170 4.59 -15.59 31.88
C ASP A 170 3.97 -14.23 32.23
N GLY A 171 4.12 -13.24 31.34
CA GLY A 171 3.67 -11.86 31.53
C GLY A 171 4.76 -10.93 32.08
N HIS A 172 5.92 -11.44 32.49
CA HIS A 172 7.09 -10.63 32.81
C HIS A 172 7.89 -10.27 31.54
N PRO A 173 8.65 -9.16 31.55
CA PRO A 173 9.49 -8.80 30.42
C PRO A 173 10.58 -9.85 30.22
N LEU A 174 10.75 -10.30 28.98
CA LEU A 174 11.94 -11.06 28.59
C LEU A 174 13.19 -10.20 28.67
N ALA A 175 14.38 -10.80 28.66
CA ALA A 175 15.66 -10.10 28.81
C ALA A 175 15.83 -8.88 27.87
N GLU A 176 15.51 -9.02 26.58
CA GLU A 176 15.56 -7.91 25.61
C GLU A 176 14.57 -6.79 25.99
N GLN A 177 13.34 -7.15 26.39
CA GLN A 177 12.33 -6.17 26.79
C GLN A 177 12.73 -5.46 28.09
N ALA A 178 13.28 -6.17 29.06
CA ALA A 178 13.76 -5.62 30.32
C ALA A 178 14.91 -4.63 30.10
N ALA A 179 15.84 -4.94 29.21
CA ALA A 179 16.95 -4.05 28.85
C ALA A 179 16.44 -2.73 28.23
N VAL A 180 15.52 -2.83 27.26
CA VAL A 180 14.94 -1.64 26.61
C VAL A 180 14.11 -0.81 27.60
N LEU A 181 13.31 -1.46 28.47
CA LEU A 181 12.55 -0.77 29.52
C LEU A 181 13.46 0.00 30.48
N ALA A 182 14.55 -0.62 30.93
CA ALA A 182 15.51 0.03 31.81
C ALA A 182 16.15 1.26 31.16
N GLU A 183 16.52 1.17 29.88
CA GLU A 183 17.10 2.29 29.15
C GLU A 183 16.08 3.42 28.95
N LEU A 184 14.84 3.11 28.55
CA LEU A 184 13.79 4.11 28.32
C LEU A 184 13.44 4.90 29.60
N SER A 185 13.32 4.22 30.73
CA SER A 185 12.98 4.82 32.03
C SER A 185 14.05 5.78 32.54
N GLY A 186 15.33 5.52 32.25
CA GLY A 186 16.45 6.41 32.63
C GLY A 186 16.75 7.53 31.64
N SER A 187 15.98 7.64 30.55
CA SER A 187 16.40 8.39 29.38
C SER A 187 16.01 9.89 29.41
N PRO A 188 16.87 10.81 28.91
CA PRO A 188 16.50 12.22 28.78
C PRO A 188 15.37 12.42 27.75
N PRO A 189 14.71 13.60 27.74
CA PRO A 189 13.78 14.02 26.69
C PRO A 189 14.32 13.72 25.29
N GLY A 190 13.47 13.19 24.43
CA GLY A 190 13.87 12.74 23.10
C GLY A 190 12.99 11.63 22.53
N ILE A 191 13.39 11.16 21.36
CA ILE A 191 12.62 10.21 20.57
C ILE A 191 13.32 8.86 20.64
N ALA A 192 12.56 7.81 20.94
CA ALA A 192 12.97 6.43 20.83
C ALA A 192 12.15 5.72 19.74
N ALA A 193 12.80 4.90 18.92
CA ALA A 193 12.13 4.03 17.95
C ALA A 193 12.39 2.57 18.32
N LEU A 194 11.32 1.81 18.57
CA LEU A 194 11.34 0.38 18.81
C LEU A 194 10.85 -0.37 17.57
N THR A 195 11.73 -1.15 16.99
CA THR A 195 11.46 -1.90 15.77
C THR A 195 11.49 -3.39 16.06
N ALA A 196 10.56 -4.15 15.49
CA ALA A 196 10.60 -5.60 15.58
C ALA A 196 9.67 -6.23 14.56
N GLU A 197 9.88 -7.50 14.27
CA GLU A 197 8.91 -8.33 13.57
C GLU A 197 7.61 -8.51 14.38
N ARG A 198 6.59 -9.07 13.73
CA ARG A 198 5.33 -9.40 14.40
C ARG A 198 5.57 -10.51 15.43
N GLY A 199 4.92 -10.41 16.60
CA GLY A 199 5.04 -11.44 17.65
C GLY A 199 6.35 -11.40 18.43
N ARG A 200 7.10 -10.29 18.38
CA ARG A 200 8.30 -10.02 19.20
C ARG A 200 8.03 -9.21 20.47
N GLY A 201 6.77 -8.85 20.74
CA GLY A 201 6.37 -8.23 22.02
C GLY A 201 6.49 -6.71 22.12
N LYS A 202 6.47 -5.97 21.00
CA LYS A 202 6.50 -4.49 20.98
C LYS A 202 5.38 -3.85 21.80
N SER A 203 4.12 -4.21 21.52
CA SER A 203 2.95 -3.65 22.20
C SER A 203 2.92 -4.06 23.68
N ALA A 204 3.41 -5.26 24.01
CA ALA A 204 3.56 -5.70 25.40
C ALA A 204 4.60 -4.84 26.15
N LEU A 205 5.78 -4.60 25.56
CA LEU A 205 6.80 -3.72 26.12
C LEU A 205 6.27 -2.31 26.32
N ALA A 206 5.57 -1.75 25.34
CA ALA A 206 5.00 -0.41 25.45
C ALA A 206 3.95 -0.34 26.59
N GLY A 207 3.13 -1.38 26.75
CA GLY A 207 2.20 -1.48 27.87
C GLY A 207 2.90 -1.58 29.23
N MET A 208 3.97 -2.37 29.33
CA MET A 208 4.81 -2.44 30.54
C MET A 208 5.44 -1.08 30.87
N LEU A 209 5.88 -0.32 29.87
CA LEU A 209 6.39 1.03 30.06
C LEU A 209 5.31 1.97 30.62
N ILE A 210 4.10 1.97 30.05
CA ILE A 210 2.97 2.81 30.55
C ILE A 210 2.73 2.55 32.03
N ARG A 211 2.73 1.28 32.44
CA ARG A 211 2.54 0.88 33.84
C ARG A 211 3.69 1.36 34.73
N GLN A 212 4.94 1.35 34.26
CA GLN A 212 6.08 1.91 35.00
C GLN A 212 6.00 3.44 35.14
N LEU A 213 5.36 4.11 34.18
CA LEU A 213 5.17 5.56 34.17
C LEU A 213 3.96 6.02 34.99
N ALA A 214 3.23 5.10 35.66
CA ALA A 214 2.03 5.40 36.45
C ALA A 214 1.00 6.30 35.72
N GLY A 215 0.81 6.04 34.42
CA GLY A 215 -0.17 6.74 33.59
C GLY A 215 0.25 8.13 33.07
N ASP A 216 1.50 8.56 33.26
CA ASP A 216 2.06 9.77 32.63
C ASP A 216 2.43 9.54 31.14
N ALA A 217 1.51 8.93 30.39
CA ALA A 217 1.65 8.62 28.99
C ALA A 217 0.32 8.77 28.24
N ILE A 218 0.40 9.21 26.99
CA ILE A 218 -0.71 9.16 26.03
C ILE A 218 -0.33 8.22 24.91
N VAL A 219 -1.27 7.34 24.55
CA VAL A 219 -1.12 6.38 23.45
C VAL A 219 -1.87 6.88 22.22
N THR A 220 -1.24 6.78 21.06
CA THR A 220 -1.89 6.96 19.77
C THR A 220 -1.49 5.87 18.79
N ALA A 221 -2.37 5.53 17.85
CA ALA A 221 -2.16 4.49 16.85
C ALA A 221 -3.13 4.72 15.68
N PRO A 222 -2.91 4.11 14.50
CA PRO A 222 -3.83 4.21 13.36
C PRO A 222 -5.27 3.74 13.68
N ALA A 223 -5.40 2.74 14.55
CA ALA A 223 -6.69 2.22 15.00
C ALA A 223 -6.60 1.73 16.44
N ARG A 224 -7.67 1.95 17.22
CA ARG A 224 -7.73 1.52 18.63
C ARG A 224 -7.57 0.00 18.80
N ALA A 225 -8.16 -0.80 17.91
CA ALA A 225 -8.07 -2.27 17.97
C ALA A 225 -6.63 -2.80 17.93
N ALA A 226 -5.69 -2.08 17.30
CA ALA A 226 -4.29 -2.48 17.27
C ALA A 226 -3.62 -2.41 18.65
N THR A 227 -4.20 -1.63 19.58
CA THR A 227 -3.62 -1.35 20.90
C THR A 227 -4.12 -2.28 22.02
N GLU A 228 -4.94 -3.29 21.71
CA GLU A 228 -5.53 -4.19 22.71
C GLU A 228 -4.47 -4.90 23.58
N VAL A 229 -3.39 -5.39 22.97
CA VAL A 229 -2.28 -6.00 23.71
C VAL A 229 -1.61 -4.97 24.62
N MET A 230 -1.39 -3.75 24.13
CA MET A 230 -0.78 -2.68 24.92
C MET A 230 -1.66 -2.31 26.13
N ALA A 231 -2.97 -2.19 25.91
CA ALA A 231 -3.94 -1.89 26.95
C ALA A 231 -3.98 -2.99 28.03
N ALA A 232 -3.91 -4.27 27.64
CA ALA A 232 -3.90 -5.39 28.58
C ALA A 232 -2.68 -5.36 29.52
N PHE A 233 -1.50 -4.98 29.02
CA PHE A 233 -0.29 -4.85 29.84
C PHE A 233 -0.23 -3.55 30.66
N ALA A 234 -0.81 -2.46 30.14
CA ALA A 234 -0.87 -1.17 30.81
C ALA A 234 -1.91 -1.11 31.93
N GLY A 235 -3.02 -1.85 31.81
CA GLY A 235 -4.12 -1.82 32.78
C GLY A 235 -4.88 -0.50 32.79
N GLU A 236 -5.21 0.02 33.97
CA GLU A 236 -6.01 1.25 34.14
C GLU A 236 -5.28 2.52 33.68
N ASP A 237 -3.95 2.46 33.55
CA ASP A 237 -3.09 3.58 33.12
C ASP A 237 -3.16 3.85 31.59
N PHE A 238 -3.88 3.01 30.84
CA PHE A 238 -3.97 3.11 29.39
C PHE A 238 -4.89 4.27 28.92
N ARG A 239 -4.29 5.29 28.30
CA ARG A 239 -5.01 6.46 27.75
C ARG A 239 -4.81 6.59 26.24
N PHE A 240 -5.81 6.18 25.46
CA PHE A 240 -5.76 6.24 23.99
C PHE A 240 -6.44 7.48 23.42
N MET A 241 -5.81 8.10 22.41
CA MET A 241 -6.44 9.09 21.55
C MET A 241 -6.00 8.90 20.09
N ALA A 242 -6.95 9.02 19.16
CA ALA A 242 -6.64 8.94 17.73
C ALA A 242 -5.71 10.09 17.30
N PRO A 243 -4.83 9.90 16.29
CA PRO A 243 -3.79 10.88 15.94
C PRO A 243 -4.32 12.30 15.67
N ASP A 244 -5.37 12.42 14.86
CA ASP A 244 -5.97 13.72 14.51
C ASP A 244 -6.63 14.39 15.72
N ALA A 245 -7.35 13.60 16.53
CA ALA A 245 -7.97 14.08 17.75
C ALA A 245 -6.92 14.54 18.78
N LEU A 246 -5.80 13.81 18.89
CA LEU A 246 -4.71 14.15 19.77
C LEU A 246 -4.05 15.46 19.37
N LEU A 247 -3.80 15.65 18.07
CA LEU A 247 -3.24 16.89 17.56
C LEU A 247 -4.16 18.08 17.85
N ALA A 248 -5.48 17.93 17.66
CA ALA A 248 -6.48 18.97 17.92
C ALA A 248 -6.77 19.21 19.42
N SER A 249 -6.38 18.28 20.30
CA SER A 249 -6.63 18.37 21.73
C SER A 249 -5.66 19.33 22.45
N GLY A 250 -5.97 19.70 23.70
CA GLY A 250 -5.05 20.38 24.62
C GLY A 250 -4.29 19.44 25.58
N CYS A 251 -4.38 18.11 25.38
CA CYS A 251 -3.81 17.14 26.31
C CYS A 251 -2.27 17.21 26.40
N SER A 252 -1.72 16.96 27.59
CA SER A 252 -0.28 16.91 27.86
C SER A 252 0.06 15.66 28.67
N ALA A 253 1.25 15.11 28.44
CA ALA A 253 1.82 14.01 29.22
C ALA A 253 3.34 14.05 29.11
N GLY A 254 4.04 13.41 30.04
CA GLY A 254 5.49 13.22 29.99
C GLY A 254 5.96 12.31 28.85
N TRP A 255 5.07 11.43 28.36
CA TRP A 255 5.34 10.52 27.25
C TRP A 255 4.23 10.49 26.20
N LEU A 256 4.62 10.47 24.94
CA LEU A 256 3.81 10.00 23.82
C LEU A 256 4.24 8.59 23.43
N ILE A 257 3.30 7.67 23.31
CA ILE A 257 3.56 6.32 22.78
C ILE A 257 2.76 6.17 21.50
N VAL A 258 3.45 5.92 20.40
CA VAL A 258 2.87 5.77 19.08
C VAL A 258 3.01 4.32 18.65
N ASP A 259 1.90 3.57 18.60
CA ASP A 259 1.90 2.20 18.09
C ASP A 259 1.76 2.18 16.57
N GLU A 260 2.55 1.36 15.88
CA GLU A 260 2.62 1.30 14.41
C GLU A 260 2.78 2.69 13.75
N ALA A 261 3.79 3.44 14.21
CA ALA A 261 4.08 4.79 13.77
C ALA A 261 4.25 4.92 12.25
N ALA A 262 4.76 3.87 11.58
CA ALA A 262 4.91 3.81 10.12
C ALA A 262 3.59 3.77 9.34
N ALA A 263 2.45 3.60 10.01
CA ALA A 263 1.13 3.70 9.40
C ALA A 263 0.47 5.07 9.61
N ILE A 264 1.07 5.98 10.39
CA ILE A 264 0.59 7.35 10.61
C ILE A 264 1.30 8.30 9.63
N PRO A 265 0.58 9.19 8.93
CA PRO A 265 1.19 10.17 8.04
C PRO A 265 2.39 10.91 8.64
N GLY A 266 3.50 10.94 7.91
CA GLY A 266 4.75 11.59 8.36
C GLY A 266 4.57 13.03 8.85
N PRO A 267 3.86 13.93 8.13
CA PRO A 267 3.63 15.30 8.58
C PRO A 267 2.91 15.39 9.93
N LEU A 268 1.82 14.61 10.09
CA LEU A 268 1.05 14.52 11.33
C LEU A 268 1.92 13.99 12.48
N LEU A 269 2.69 12.94 12.22
CA LEU A 269 3.56 12.35 13.22
C LEU A 269 4.67 13.32 13.67
N ARG A 270 5.24 14.14 12.77
CA ARG A 270 6.23 15.17 13.17
C ARG A 270 5.63 16.19 14.13
N GLN A 271 4.41 16.65 13.87
CA GLN A 271 3.72 17.61 14.74
C GLN A 271 3.45 16.99 16.11
N LEU A 272 2.96 15.75 16.15
CA LEU A 272 2.74 15.03 17.41
C LEU A 272 4.05 14.84 18.19
N VAL A 273 5.11 14.32 17.56
CA VAL A 273 6.41 14.10 18.21
C VAL A 273 7.00 15.39 18.76
N SER A 274 6.82 16.53 18.08
CA SER A 274 7.33 17.83 18.55
C SER A 274 6.61 18.38 19.78
N ARG A 275 5.40 17.89 20.08
CA ARG A 275 4.55 18.37 21.18
C ARG A 275 4.90 17.75 22.54
N PHE A 276 5.49 16.57 22.55
CA PHE A 276 5.76 15.81 23.78
C PHE A 276 7.26 15.73 24.06
N PRO A 277 7.67 15.80 25.34
CA PRO A 277 9.10 15.82 25.69
C PRO A 277 9.77 14.46 25.44
N ARG A 278 9.04 13.35 25.60
CA ARG A 278 9.53 12.00 25.28
C ARG A 278 8.55 11.31 24.36
N THR A 279 9.06 10.57 23.38
CA THR A 279 8.23 9.77 22.49
C THR A 279 8.81 8.38 22.28
N LEU A 280 7.98 7.35 22.41
CA LEU A 280 8.27 5.99 21.94
C LEU A 280 7.48 5.71 20.66
N LEU A 281 8.18 5.52 19.55
CA LEU A 281 7.63 5.10 18.27
C LEU A 281 7.81 3.59 18.14
N THR A 282 6.73 2.80 18.10
CA THR A 282 6.83 1.38 17.75
C THR A 282 6.51 1.20 16.26
N THR A 283 7.16 0.24 15.61
CA THR A 283 6.76 -0.15 14.26
C THR A 283 7.11 -1.60 13.95
N THR A 284 6.21 -2.27 13.23
CA THR A 284 6.53 -3.58 12.66
C THR A 284 7.41 -3.43 11.43
N VAL A 285 8.64 -3.95 11.55
CA VAL A 285 9.55 -4.19 10.42
C VAL A 285 9.38 -5.63 9.97
N GLN A 286 9.50 -5.88 8.66
CA GLN A 286 9.50 -7.22 8.06
C GLN A 286 8.20 -8.04 8.33
N GLY A 287 7.42 -8.27 7.27
CA GLY A 287 6.13 -8.97 7.35
C GLY A 287 5.12 -8.48 6.32
N TYR A 288 3.90 -9.02 6.36
CA TYR A 288 2.85 -8.72 5.37
C TYR A 288 2.30 -7.28 5.45
N GLU A 289 2.59 -6.54 6.52
CA GLU A 289 2.20 -5.14 6.73
C GLU A 289 3.36 -4.16 6.43
N GLY A 290 4.47 -4.66 5.86
CA GLY A 290 5.82 -4.06 5.81
C GLY A 290 5.92 -2.56 5.53
N THR A 291 5.77 -1.74 6.57
CA THR A 291 5.88 -0.27 6.53
C THR A 291 7.07 0.25 7.32
N GLY A 292 7.59 -0.53 8.29
CA GLY A 292 8.57 -0.03 9.25
C GLY A 292 9.93 0.39 8.67
N ARG A 293 10.43 -0.24 7.59
CA ARG A 293 11.80 0.05 7.13
C ARG A 293 11.92 1.33 6.30
N GLY A 294 11.02 1.56 5.34
CA GLY A 294 10.97 2.83 4.62
C GLY A 294 10.71 4.00 5.56
N PHE A 295 9.95 3.77 6.63
CA PHE A 295 9.77 4.70 7.74
C PHE A 295 11.09 4.98 8.47
N LEU A 296 11.86 3.95 8.85
CA LEU A 296 13.16 4.15 9.50
C LEU A 296 14.14 4.96 8.63
N LEU A 297 14.23 4.63 7.34
CA LEU A 297 15.19 5.27 6.44
C LEU A 297 14.83 6.71 6.07
N LYS A 298 13.56 7.11 6.15
CA LYS A 298 13.11 8.45 5.73
C LYS A 298 12.68 9.33 6.89
N PHE A 299 11.87 8.80 7.80
CA PHE A 299 11.33 9.54 8.93
C PHE A 299 12.33 9.57 10.08
N CYS A 300 12.77 8.40 10.55
CA CYS A 300 13.69 8.30 11.68
C CYS A 300 15.07 8.91 11.38
N ALA A 301 15.56 8.79 10.14
CA ALA A 301 16.79 9.42 9.70
C ALA A 301 16.79 10.97 9.77
N SER A 302 15.62 11.61 9.88
CA SER A 302 15.52 13.07 10.02
C SER A 302 15.80 13.58 11.44
N PHE A 303 15.91 12.70 12.44
CA PHE A 303 16.17 13.07 13.83
C PHE A 303 17.62 12.79 14.22
N ALA A 304 18.37 13.84 14.58
CA ALA A 304 19.79 13.74 14.93
C ALA A 304 20.08 12.90 16.19
N HIS A 305 19.15 12.87 17.15
CA HIS A 305 19.32 12.21 18.45
C HIS A 305 18.27 11.10 18.69
N LEU A 306 17.97 10.31 17.66
CA LEU A 306 17.05 9.18 17.77
C LEU A 306 17.72 8.00 18.48
N ARG A 307 17.12 7.50 19.56
CA ARG A 307 17.49 6.22 20.17
C ARG A 307 16.78 5.09 19.45
N GLN A 308 17.52 4.09 18.97
CA GLN A 308 16.95 2.97 18.23
C GLN A 308 17.09 1.68 19.02
N PHE A 309 15.98 0.96 19.12
CA PHE A 309 15.87 -0.31 19.80
C PHE A 309 15.29 -1.35 18.85
N SER A 310 15.69 -2.60 19.04
CA SER A 310 15.11 -3.73 18.31
C SER A 310 14.81 -4.91 19.21
N LEU A 311 13.67 -5.58 18.99
CA LEU A 311 13.39 -6.88 19.59
C LEU A 311 13.51 -7.97 18.54
N THR A 312 14.26 -9.01 18.84
CA THR A 312 14.49 -10.14 17.93
C THR A 312 13.89 -11.44 18.46
N ALA A 313 13.79 -11.57 19.78
CA ALA A 313 13.26 -12.78 20.41
C ALA A 313 11.74 -12.93 20.19
N PRO A 314 11.26 -14.03 19.58
CA PRO A 314 9.83 -14.31 19.51
C PRO A 314 9.24 -14.61 20.89
N ILE A 315 8.07 -14.03 21.17
CA ILE A 315 7.31 -14.27 22.40
C ILE A 315 6.20 -15.31 22.23
N ARG A 316 5.67 -15.46 21.01
CA ARG A 316 4.52 -16.34 20.71
C ARG A 316 4.93 -17.78 20.37
N TRP A 317 6.18 -17.96 19.95
CA TRP A 317 6.76 -19.24 19.54
C TRP A 317 8.28 -19.21 19.78
N ALA A 318 8.93 -20.35 19.65
CA ALA A 318 10.38 -20.48 19.80
C ALA A 318 11.13 -19.88 18.59
N SER A 319 12.35 -19.40 18.84
CA SER A 319 13.27 -18.95 17.78
C SER A 319 13.54 -20.05 16.76
N GLY A 320 13.71 -19.66 15.50
CA GLY A 320 13.91 -20.59 14.38
C GLY A 320 12.65 -21.40 14.03
N CYS A 321 11.45 -20.87 14.31
CA CYS A 321 10.18 -21.53 13.96
C CYS A 321 10.12 -21.84 12.44
N PRO A 322 9.97 -23.12 12.04
CA PRO A 322 9.95 -23.52 10.63
C PRO A 322 8.91 -22.80 9.78
N LEU A 323 7.68 -22.69 10.27
CA LEU A 323 6.61 -22.01 9.55
C LEU A 323 6.93 -20.54 9.27
N GLU A 324 7.53 -19.84 10.25
CA GLU A 324 7.91 -18.44 10.10
C GLU A 324 9.01 -18.29 9.04
N ALA A 325 10.03 -19.15 9.10
CA ALA A 325 11.11 -19.16 8.12
C ALA A 325 10.62 -19.49 6.70
N ALA A 326 9.71 -20.46 6.55
CA ALA A 326 9.13 -20.85 5.27
C ALA A 326 8.37 -19.68 4.62
N ILE A 327 7.54 -18.97 5.40
CA ILE A 327 6.77 -17.83 4.91
C ILE A 327 7.66 -16.62 4.61
N ALA A 328 8.61 -16.32 5.49
CA ALA A 328 9.57 -15.23 5.28
C ALA A 328 10.40 -15.44 4.00
N ARG A 329 10.80 -16.69 3.73
CA ARG A 329 11.52 -17.05 2.50
C ARG A 329 10.61 -17.01 1.28
N LEU A 330 9.40 -17.57 1.36
CA LEU A 330 8.44 -17.56 0.24
C LEU A 330 8.10 -16.14 -0.21
N LEU A 331 7.85 -15.23 0.74
CA LEU A 331 7.38 -13.87 0.48
C LEU A 331 8.48 -12.79 0.54
N LEU A 332 9.75 -13.18 0.65
CA LEU A 332 10.91 -12.28 0.64
C LEU A 332 10.83 -11.18 1.71
N PHE A 333 10.52 -11.56 2.95
CA PHE A 333 10.54 -10.61 4.08
C PHE A 333 11.97 -10.30 4.58
N ASN A 334 12.94 -11.12 4.20
CA ASN A 334 14.35 -10.89 4.49
C ASN A 334 14.92 -9.78 3.62
N ASP A 335 15.86 -9.03 4.16
CA ASP A 335 16.09 -7.66 3.73
C ASP A 335 17.59 -7.31 3.86
N GLU A 336 18.43 -8.22 3.39
CA GLU A 336 19.91 -8.20 3.51
C GLU A 336 20.58 -7.20 2.54
N THR A 337 19.84 -6.74 1.52
CA THR A 337 20.35 -5.90 0.42
C THR A 337 20.93 -4.58 0.88
N PHE A 338 20.50 -4.07 2.03
CA PHE A 338 20.94 -2.78 2.60
C PHE A 338 22.11 -2.88 3.57
N GLN A 339 22.51 -4.10 3.98
CA GLN A 339 23.58 -4.28 4.97
C GLN A 339 24.96 -3.94 4.38
N HIS A 340 25.11 -4.04 3.06
CA HIS A 340 26.39 -3.92 2.39
C HIS A 340 26.30 -2.94 1.23
N ALA A 341 27.10 -1.88 1.29
CA ALA A 341 27.19 -0.91 0.22
C ALA A 341 27.69 -1.58 -1.08
N PRO A 342 26.96 -1.44 -2.21
CA PRO A 342 27.45 -1.91 -3.50
C PRO A 342 28.60 -1.02 -3.97
N GLY A 343 29.82 -1.56 -4.02
CA GLY A 343 31.02 -0.88 -4.51
C GLY A 343 31.35 -1.23 -5.96
N GLY A 344 32.04 -0.31 -6.65
CA GLY A 344 32.47 -0.47 -8.05
C GLY A 344 31.56 0.22 -9.08
N ASP A 345 31.87 -0.06 -10.35
CA ASP A 345 31.16 0.51 -11.50
C ASP A 345 29.75 -0.06 -11.66
N ILE A 346 28.83 0.81 -12.07
CA ILE A 346 27.41 0.49 -12.20
C ILE A 346 27.03 0.28 -13.67
N ALA A 347 26.59 -0.93 -14.00
CA ALA A 347 25.95 -1.28 -15.26
C ALA A 347 24.43 -1.28 -15.12
N LEU A 348 23.71 -0.78 -16.13
CA LEU A 348 22.25 -0.88 -16.19
C LEU A 348 21.88 -2.07 -17.07
N GLU A 349 20.97 -2.93 -16.60
CA GLU A 349 20.48 -4.09 -17.34
C GLU A 349 18.96 -4.22 -17.22
N SER A 350 18.30 -4.56 -18.33
CA SER A 350 16.88 -4.93 -18.33
C SER A 350 16.69 -6.31 -17.72
N VAL A 351 15.69 -6.46 -16.86
CA VAL A 351 15.38 -7.73 -16.21
C VAL A 351 13.97 -8.15 -16.59
N SER A 352 13.84 -9.36 -17.16
CA SER A 352 12.53 -9.93 -17.50
C SER A 352 11.95 -10.72 -16.35
N GLN A 353 10.63 -10.90 -16.33
CA GLN A 353 9.97 -11.77 -15.35
C GLN A 353 10.42 -13.24 -15.47
N GLN A 354 10.95 -13.68 -16.61
CA GLN A 354 11.50 -15.03 -16.75
C GLN A 354 12.76 -15.23 -15.88
N SER A 355 13.43 -14.16 -15.47
CA SER A 355 14.57 -14.21 -14.54
C SER A 355 14.19 -14.80 -13.18
N TRP A 356 12.92 -14.76 -12.78
CA TRP A 356 12.44 -15.45 -11.57
C TRP A 356 12.68 -16.97 -11.60
N ARG A 357 12.81 -17.58 -12.78
CA ARG A 357 13.13 -19.01 -12.93
C ARG A 357 14.59 -19.25 -13.31
N ARG A 358 15.17 -18.39 -14.15
CA ARG A 358 16.54 -18.57 -14.66
C ARG A 358 17.62 -18.13 -13.67
N GLN A 359 17.38 -17.03 -12.96
CA GLN A 359 18.32 -16.41 -12.04
C GLN A 359 17.57 -15.69 -10.90
N PRO A 360 16.87 -16.43 -10.00
CA PRO A 360 15.95 -15.85 -9.02
C PRO A 360 16.60 -14.81 -8.10
N ALA A 361 17.88 -14.95 -7.78
CA ALA A 361 18.60 -14.03 -6.89
C ALA A 361 18.58 -12.55 -7.39
N LEU A 362 18.54 -12.34 -8.71
CA LEU A 362 18.54 -11.00 -9.29
C LEU A 362 17.22 -10.24 -9.03
N PRO A 363 16.04 -10.72 -9.48
CA PRO A 363 14.78 -10.05 -9.19
C PRO A 363 14.41 -10.10 -7.71
N GLU A 364 14.90 -11.08 -6.92
CA GLU A 364 14.79 -11.06 -5.45
C GLU A 364 15.48 -9.84 -4.84
N ALA A 365 16.75 -9.60 -5.18
CA ALA A 365 17.51 -8.46 -4.68
C ALA A 365 16.90 -7.12 -5.15
N MET A 366 16.37 -7.07 -6.36
CA MET A 366 15.62 -5.90 -6.85
C MET A 366 14.34 -5.68 -6.04
N TYR A 367 13.55 -6.73 -5.80
CA TYR A 367 12.33 -6.65 -5.02
C TYR A 367 12.60 -6.15 -3.60
N GLN A 368 13.63 -6.68 -2.93
CA GLN A 368 14.04 -6.24 -1.59
C GLN A 368 14.45 -4.77 -1.56
N LEU A 369 15.23 -4.30 -2.55
CA LEU A 369 15.60 -2.88 -2.64
C LEU A 369 14.37 -1.98 -2.87
N LEU A 370 13.48 -2.38 -3.79
CA LEU A 370 12.26 -1.63 -4.13
C LEU A 370 11.25 -1.64 -2.97
N SER A 371 11.12 -2.74 -2.24
CA SER A 371 10.22 -2.83 -1.10
C SER A 371 10.77 -2.04 0.08
N GLY A 372 12.04 -2.24 0.46
CA GLY A 372 12.65 -1.59 1.62
C GLY A 372 12.75 -0.06 1.53
N ALA A 373 12.76 0.52 0.32
CA ALA A 373 12.80 1.97 0.11
C ALA A 373 11.42 2.66 0.09
N HIS A 374 10.33 1.87 0.07
CA HIS A 374 8.97 2.38 0.02
C HIS A 374 8.32 2.47 1.41
N TYR A 375 7.45 3.47 1.60
CA TYR A 375 6.78 3.70 2.89
C TYR A 375 5.82 2.56 3.27
N ARG A 376 5.28 1.87 2.26
CA ARG A 376 4.38 0.74 2.43
C ARG A 376 4.73 -0.34 1.42
N THR A 377 4.89 -1.56 1.90
CA THR A 377 5.07 -2.75 1.09
C THR A 377 3.93 -3.71 1.33
N SER A 378 3.56 -4.45 0.29
CA SER A 378 2.55 -5.51 0.36
C SER A 378 3.10 -6.75 -0.32
N PRO A 379 2.84 -7.96 0.20
CA PRO A 379 3.11 -9.21 -0.53
C PRO A 379 2.48 -9.26 -1.92
N LEU A 380 1.43 -8.45 -2.17
CA LEU A 380 0.82 -8.32 -3.50
C LEU A 380 1.76 -7.67 -4.52
N ASP A 381 2.70 -6.84 -4.08
CA ASP A 381 3.68 -6.25 -4.98
C ASP A 381 4.66 -7.30 -5.50
N LEU A 382 4.99 -8.31 -4.69
CA LEU A 382 5.77 -9.46 -5.15
C LEU A 382 5.00 -10.22 -6.23
N ARG A 383 3.71 -10.49 -6.01
CA ARG A 383 2.85 -11.16 -7.01
C ARG A 383 2.78 -10.39 -8.33
N ARG A 384 2.62 -9.06 -8.25
CA ARG A 384 2.68 -8.19 -9.44
C ARG A 384 4.02 -8.28 -10.15
N MET A 385 5.11 -8.15 -9.41
CA MET A 385 6.45 -8.19 -9.97
C MET A 385 6.76 -9.55 -10.64
N MET A 386 6.23 -10.64 -10.09
CA MET A 386 6.42 -11.99 -10.62
C MET A 386 5.58 -12.27 -11.87
N ASP A 387 4.29 -11.95 -11.85
CA ASP A 387 3.36 -12.53 -12.82
C ASP A 387 2.36 -11.53 -13.45
N ALA A 388 2.23 -10.29 -12.97
CA ALA A 388 1.33 -9.34 -13.62
C ALA A 388 1.84 -9.01 -15.04
N PRO A 389 0.96 -8.79 -16.02
CA PRO A 389 1.35 -8.37 -17.36
C PRO A 389 1.81 -6.90 -17.38
N GLY A 390 2.51 -6.51 -18.44
CA GLY A 390 2.90 -5.10 -18.68
C GLY A 390 3.91 -4.54 -17.68
N GLN A 391 4.70 -5.40 -17.04
CA GLN A 391 5.70 -5.01 -16.04
C GLN A 391 7.11 -5.02 -16.65
N HIS A 392 7.83 -3.92 -16.52
CA HIS A 392 9.20 -3.79 -17.04
C HIS A 392 10.16 -3.38 -15.94
N PHE A 393 11.33 -3.99 -15.89
CA PHE A 393 12.31 -3.78 -14.83
C PHE A 393 13.68 -3.43 -15.40
N THR A 394 14.32 -2.43 -14.80
CA THR A 394 15.73 -2.12 -15.03
C THR A 394 16.46 -2.18 -13.69
N CYS A 395 17.57 -2.91 -13.67
CA CYS A 395 18.44 -3.00 -12.51
C CYS A 395 19.73 -2.20 -12.77
N ALA A 396 20.27 -1.61 -11.72
CA ALA A 396 21.58 -1.01 -11.69
C ALA A 396 22.50 -1.88 -10.83
N ARG A 397 23.40 -2.61 -11.48
CA ARG A 397 24.21 -3.66 -10.87
C ARG A 397 25.67 -3.24 -10.74
N SER A 398 26.25 -3.57 -9.58
CA SER A 398 27.65 -3.43 -9.22
C SER A 398 28.22 -4.81 -8.91
N GLY A 399 28.82 -5.48 -9.89
CA GLY A 399 29.20 -6.89 -9.76
C GLY A 399 28.00 -7.79 -9.47
N ASN A 400 27.91 -8.36 -8.27
CA ASN A 400 26.79 -9.21 -7.84
C ASN A 400 25.77 -8.51 -6.94
N ARG A 401 25.91 -7.18 -6.72
CA ARG A 401 25.03 -6.41 -5.83
C ARG A 401 24.21 -5.40 -6.61
N ILE A 402 23.02 -5.08 -6.10
CA ILE A 402 22.11 -4.09 -6.71
C ILE A 402 22.32 -2.73 -6.04
N ALA A 403 22.69 -1.73 -6.83
CA ALA A 403 22.82 -0.34 -6.40
C ALA A 403 21.56 0.49 -6.67
N GLY A 404 20.71 0.04 -7.60
CA GLY A 404 19.45 0.70 -7.92
C GLY A 404 18.51 -0.22 -8.69
N ALA A 405 17.23 0.08 -8.64
CA ALA A 405 16.20 -0.64 -9.37
C ALA A 405 15.08 0.32 -9.79
N LEU A 406 14.49 0.06 -10.95
CA LEU A 406 13.36 0.78 -11.50
C LEU A 406 12.33 -0.20 -12.04
N TRP A 407 11.07 0.06 -11.73
CA TRP A 407 9.91 -0.74 -12.10
C TRP A 407 8.87 0.14 -12.81
N LEU A 408 8.60 -0.19 -14.08
CA LEU A 408 7.59 0.42 -14.94
C LEU A 408 6.35 -0.48 -15.09
N VAL A 409 5.21 0.16 -15.29
CA VAL A 409 3.91 -0.48 -15.55
C VAL A 409 3.30 0.16 -16.79
N GLU A 410 2.83 -0.65 -17.73
CA GLU A 410 2.09 -0.19 -18.91
C GLU A 410 0.74 0.42 -18.52
N GLU A 411 0.43 1.59 -19.09
CA GLU A 411 -0.85 2.26 -18.94
C GLU A 411 -1.28 2.95 -20.25
N GLY A 412 -2.57 3.22 -20.36
CA GLY A 412 -3.14 3.93 -21.50
C GLY A 412 -3.57 2.99 -22.63
N GLY A 413 -3.76 3.54 -23.83
CA GLY A 413 -4.29 2.78 -24.97
C GLY A 413 -5.76 2.37 -24.81
N LEU A 414 -6.54 3.14 -24.04
CA LEU A 414 -7.97 2.89 -23.87
C LEU A 414 -8.73 3.25 -25.16
N GLU A 415 -9.83 2.55 -25.40
CA GLU A 415 -10.78 2.92 -26.46
C GLU A 415 -11.27 4.37 -26.27
N PRO A 416 -11.42 5.15 -27.37
CA PRO A 416 -11.86 6.54 -27.28
C PRO A 416 -13.17 6.74 -26.51
N SER A 417 -14.16 5.86 -26.70
CA SER A 417 -15.45 5.92 -25.98
C SER A 417 -15.27 5.72 -24.48
N LEU A 418 -14.41 4.79 -24.07
CA LEU A 418 -14.08 4.55 -22.66
C LEU A 418 -13.31 5.74 -22.06
N SER A 419 -12.34 6.31 -22.78
CA SER A 419 -11.61 7.50 -22.33
C SER A 419 -12.55 8.68 -22.07
N GLN A 420 -13.50 8.92 -22.98
CA GLN A 420 -14.51 9.97 -22.83
C GLN A 420 -15.46 9.70 -21.66
N ALA A 421 -15.91 8.45 -21.47
CA ALA A 421 -16.73 8.07 -20.33
C ALA A 421 -16.00 8.21 -18.99
N VAL A 422 -14.69 7.96 -18.94
CA VAL A 422 -13.84 8.23 -17.78
C VAL A 422 -13.72 9.72 -17.52
N TRP A 423 -13.48 10.52 -18.56
CA TRP A 423 -13.42 11.98 -18.45
C TRP A 423 -14.72 12.59 -17.94
N ALA A 424 -15.88 12.07 -18.37
CA ALA A 424 -17.19 12.51 -17.90
C ALA A 424 -17.54 12.01 -16.49
N GLY A 425 -16.79 11.04 -15.96
CA GLY A 425 -17.03 10.42 -14.65
C GLY A 425 -18.09 9.30 -14.65
N TYR A 426 -18.50 8.79 -15.82
CA TYR A 426 -19.44 7.67 -15.95
C TYR A 426 -18.79 6.31 -15.71
N ARG A 427 -17.46 6.21 -15.89
CA ARG A 427 -16.71 4.97 -15.69
C ARG A 427 -15.40 5.20 -14.96
N ARG A 428 -14.94 4.13 -14.29
CA ARG A 428 -13.66 4.07 -13.59
C ARG A 428 -13.07 2.66 -13.74
N PRO A 429 -12.32 2.39 -14.82
CA PRO A 429 -11.74 1.06 -15.06
C PRO A 429 -10.66 0.73 -14.02
N ARG A 430 -10.36 -0.56 -13.88
CA ARG A 430 -9.20 -1.05 -13.09
C ARG A 430 -7.89 -0.78 -13.86
N GLY A 431 -6.77 -0.78 -13.15
CA GLY A 431 -5.46 -0.42 -13.72
C GLY A 431 -5.36 1.03 -14.18
N ASN A 432 -4.38 1.35 -15.03
CA ASN A 432 -4.29 2.65 -15.73
C ASN A 432 -4.35 3.88 -14.80
N LEU A 433 -3.65 3.86 -13.67
CA LEU A 433 -3.80 4.87 -12.62
C LEU A 433 -3.60 6.30 -13.13
N VAL A 434 -2.50 6.56 -13.84
CA VAL A 434 -2.20 7.91 -14.35
C VAL A 434 -2.98 8.15 -15.62
N ALA A 435 -3.04 7.20 -16.56
CA ALA A 435 -3.80 7.37 -17.81
C ALA A 435 -5.29 7.71 -17.56
N GLN A 436 -5.97 6.97 -16.67
CA GLN A 436 -7.36 7.27 -16.30
C GLN A 436 -7.47 8.59 -15.54
N SER A 437 -6.47 8.95 -14.73
CA SER A 437 -6.46 10.20 -13.99
C SER A 437 -6.29 11.40 -14.91
N LEU A 438 -5.53 11.28 -16.00
CA LEU A 438 -5.38 12.34 -16.99
C LEU A 438 -6.73 12.62 -17.68
N ALA A 439 -7.53 11.60 -17.97
CA ALA A 439 -8.90 11.80 -18.46
C ALA A 439 -9.84 12.36 -17.37
N ALA A 440 -9.90 11.71 -16.19
CA ALA A 440 -10.86 12.06 -15.14
C ALA A 440 -10.61 13.43 -14.46
N HIS A 441 -9.35 13.88 -14.45
CA HIS A 441 -8.94 15.12 -13.79
C HIS A 441 -8.29 16.15 -14.72
N GLY A 442 -7.90 15.77 -15.92
CA GLY A 442 -7.33 16.66 -16.93
C GLY A 442 -8.38 17.32 -17.82
N GLY A 443 -7.93 18.12 -18.77
CA GLY A 443 -8.76 18.82 -19.74
C GLY A 443 -9.21 17.93 -20.91
N SER A 444 -8.35 17.04 -21.39
CA SER A 444 -8.61 16.25 -22.61
C SER A 444 -9.45 14.98 -22.38
N PRO A 445 -10.61 14.82 -23.05
CA PRO A 445 -11.41 13.58 -23.00
C PRO A 445 -10.73 12.36 -23.61
N LEU A 446 -9.69 12.56 -24.42
CA LEU A 446 -8.95 11.50 -25.10
C LEU A 446 -7.58 11.21 -24.44
N ALA A 447 -7.28 11.83 -23.29
CA ALA A 447 -5.98 11.67 -22.65
C ALA A 447 -5.61 10.20 -22.36
N ALA A 448 -6.59 9.35 -22.06
CA ALA A 448 -6.34 7.94 -21.73
C ALA A 448 -6.16 7.03 -22.98
N THR A 449 -6.35 7.55 -24.20
CA THR A 449 -6.07 6.81 -25.43
C THR A 449 -4.58 6.76 -25.75
N LEU A 450 -3.80 7.72 -25.25
CA LEU A 450 -2.34 7.71 -25.37
C LEU A 450 -1.75 6.55 -24.55
N THR A 451 -0.60 6.05 -24.97
CA THR A 451 0.10 4.93 -24.33
C THR A 451 1.30 5.42 -23.54
N GLY A 452 1.55 4.85 -22.37
CA GLY A 452 2.68 5.25 -21.54
C GLY A 452 3.18 4.17 -20.59
N LEU A 453 4.36 4.43 -20.02
CA LEU A 453 4.92 3.62 -18.95
C LEU A 453 4.96 4.44 -17.66
N ARG A 454 4.21 4.01 -16.65
CA ARG A 454 4.26 4.61 -15.33
C ARG A 454 5.42 4.05 -14.53
N ILE A 455 6.27 4.92 -13.99
CA ILE A 455 7.23 4.54 -12.96
C ILE A 455 6.47 4.21 -11.69
N SER A 456 6.33 2.92 -11.42
CA SER A 456 5.66 2.40 -10.22
C SER A 456 6.56 2.49 -9.01
N ARG A 457 7.85 2.11 -9.17
CA ARG A 457 8.87 2.24 -8.14
C ARG A 457 10.22 2.58 -8.73
N ILE A 458 10.97 3.38 -7.98
CA ILE A 458 12.39 3.62 -8.22
C ILE A 458 13.10 3.68 -6.86
N ALA A 459 14.20 2.95 -6.74
CA ALA A 459 15.00 2.94 -5.53
C ALA A 459 16.48 2.95 -5.87
N VAL A 460 17.26 3.71 -5.10
CA VAL A 460 18.72 3.72 -5.13
C VAL A 460 19.21 3.40 -3.72
N HIS A 461 20.17 2.48 -3.64
CA HIS A 461 20.78 2.06 -2.38
C HIS A 461 21.31 3.29 -1.62
N PRO A 462 21.05 3.46 -0.31
CA PRO A 462 21.41 4.66 0.44
C PRO A 462 22.87 5.09 0.28
N ALA A 463 23.80 4.14 0.31
CA ALA A 463 25.24 4.38 0.15
C ALA A 463 25.68 4.85 -1.26
N ARG A 464 24.79 4.80 -2.27
CA ARG A 464 25.05 5.22 -3.66
C ARG A 464 24.09 6.33 -4.12
N GLN A 465 23.40 6.98 -3.20
CA GLN A 465 22.53 8.11 -3.51
C GLN A 465 23.35 9.34 -3.91
N ARG A 466 22.72 10.28 -4.61
CA ARG A 466 23.35 11.53 -5.09
C ARG A 466 24.50 11.37 -6.10
N GLU A 467 24.79 10.16 -6.58
CA GLU A 467 25.72 9.88 -7.69
C GLU A 467 25.08 9.96 -9.09
N GLY A 468 23.87 10.52 -9.21
CA GLY A 468 23.13 10.57 -10.48
C GLY A 468 22.51 9.24 -10.95
N LEU A 469 22.64 8.16 -10.17
CA LEU A 469 22.14 6.83 -10.58
C LEU A 469 20.62 6.79 -10.83
N GLY A 470 19.83 7.49 -10.02
CA GLY A 470 18.38 7.59 -10.24
C GLY A 470 18.03 8.26 -11.57
N GLN A 471 18.79 9.29 -11.98
CA GLN A 471 18.60 9.95 -13.27
C GLN A 471 18.99 9.03 -14.44
N ARG A 472 20.09 8.27 -14.29
CA ARG A 472 20.51 7.26 -15.28
C ARG A 472 19.45 6.17 -15.47
N LEU A 473 18.83 5.68 -14.39
CA LEU A 473 17.73 4.72 -14.46
C LEU A 473 16.52 5.28 -15.22
N VAL A 474 16.17 6.55 -14.99
CA VAL A 474 15.06 7.21 -15.70
C VAL A 474 15.40 7.45 -17.17
N ALA A 475 16.63 7.86 -17.49
CA ALA A 475 17.08 8.03 -18.87
C ALA A 475 17.03 6.69 -19.64
N GLN A 476 17.43 5.59 -18.99
CA GLN A 476 17.30 4.25 -19.56
C GLN A 476 15.84 3.87 -19.81
N ALA A 477 14.95 4.17 -18.87
CA ALA A 477 13.50 3.96 -19.03
C ALA A 477 12.93 4.76 -20.22
N ALA A 478 13.34 6.01 -20.39
CA ALA A 478 12.90 6.85 -21.50
C ALA A 478 13.37 6.28 -22.84
N SER A 479 14.61 5.80 -22.92
CA SER A 479 15.14 5.12 -24.11
C SER A 479 14.38 3.84 -24.45
N GLN A 480 13.98 3.05 -23.44
CA GLN A 480 13.21 1.82 -23.64
C GLN A 480 11.75 2.07 -24.02
N ALA A 481 11.24 3.27 -23.74
CA ALA A 481 9.87 3.66 -23.99
C ALA A 481 9.69 4.46 -25.28
N ALA A 482 10.68 4.47 -26.19
CA ALA A 482 10.68 5.35 -27.37
C ALA A 482 9.45 5.22 -28.29
N GLU A 483 8.75 4.08 -28.27
CA GLU A 483 7.51 3.84 -29.03
C GLU A 483 6.23 4.21 -28.26
N ARG A 484 6.35 4.79 -27.07
CA ARG A 484 5.23 5.22 -26.22
C ARG A 484 5.07 6.74 -26.29
N ASP A 485 3.93 7.24 -25.87
CA ASP A 485 3.67 8.69 -25.87
C ASP A 485 4.35 9.41 -24.70
N TYR A 486 4.46 8.75 -23.54
CA TYR A 486 5.08 9.35 -22.35
C TYR A 486 5.58 8.31 -21.33
N LEU A 487 6.49 8.73 -20.45
CA LEU A 487 6.59 8.16 -19.10
C LEU A 487 5.75 8.98 -18.13
N SER A 488 5.26 8.35 -17.08
CA SER A 488 4.52 9.03 -16.03
C SER A 488 4.96 8.64 -14.64
N VAL A 489 4.66 9.50 -13.66
CA VAL A 489 4.81 9.18 -12.24
C VAL A 489 3.67 9.78 -11.45
N SER A 490 3.20 9.06 -10.43
CA SER A 490 2.28 9.54 -9.40
C SER A 490 2.95 9.39 -8.04
N PHE A 491 3.04 10.47 -7.27
CA PHE A 491 3.79 10.49 -6.01
C PHE A 491 3.19 11.46 -4.99
N GLY A 492 3.41 11.20 -3.69
CA GLY A 492 3.12 12.18 -2.65
C GLY A 492 4.07 13.38 -2.77
N TYR A 493 3.50 14.55 -3.02
CA TYR A 493 4.26 15.77 -3.29
C TYR A 493 5.14 16.16 -2.10
N THR A 494 6.44 16.34 -2.38
CA THR A 494 7.40 17.02 -1.51
C THR A 494 8.34 17.83 -2.39
N PRO A 495 8.87 18.99 -1.93
CA PRO A 495 9.79 19.80 -2.73
C PRO A 495 11.03 19.02 -3.20
N GLU A 496 11.56 18.11 -2.38
CA GLU A 496 12.74 17.32 -2.70
C GLU A 496 12.47 16.29 -3.79
N LEU A 497 11.34 15.57 -3.69
CA LEU A 497 10.97 14.56 -4.68
C LEU A 497 10.54 15.20 -6.00
N TRP A 498 9.85 16.34 -5.97
CA TRP A 498 9.53 17.09 -7.18
C TRP A 498 10.80 17.58 -7.90
N ARG A 499 11.77 18.16 -7.18
CA ARG A 499 13.05 18.57 -7.77
C ARG A 499 13.79 17.41 -8.43
N PHE A 500 13.70 16.19 -7.87
CA PHE A 500 14.26 15.00 -8.51
C PHE A 500 13.59 14.74 -9.87
N TRP A 501 12.26 14.65 -9.92
CA TRP A 501 11.53 14.40 -11.16
C TRP A 501 11.72 15.51 -12.19
N GLN A 502 11.69 16.77 -11.76
CA GLN A 502 11.95 17.92 -12.62
C GLN A 502 13.34 17.85 -13.27
N ARG A 503 14.38 17.49 -12.50
CA ARG A 503 15.74 17.30 -13.03
C ARG A 503 15.87 16.10 -13.97
N CYS A 504 14.98 15.12 -13.86
CA CYS A 504 14.87 14.03 -14.81
C CYS A 504 14.11 14.42 -16.09
N GLY A 505 13.60 15.65 -16.22
CA GLY A 505 12.86 16.12 -17.39
C GLY A 505 11.33 15.96 -17.31
N PHE A 506 10.77 15.63 -16.15
CA PHE A 506 9.32 15.54 -15.99
C PHE A 506 8.67 16.91 -15.85
N THR A 507 7.48 17.05 -16.44
CA THR A 507 6.59 18.21 -16.34
C THR A 507 5.45 17.92 -15.38
N LEU A 508 5.20 18.79 -14.41
CA LEU A 508 4.08 18.64 -13.47
C LEU A 508 2.77 18.97 -14.19
N VAL A 509 1.84 18.01 -14.16
CA VAL A 509 0.54 18.12 -14.85
C VAL A 509 -0.65 18.10 -13.89
N ARG A 510 -0.44 17.64 -12.65
CA ARG A 510 -1.49 17.65 -11.62
C ARG A 510 -0.92 17.75 -10.22
N LEU A 511 -1.60 18.54 -9.38
CA LEU A 511 -1.43 18.56 -7.93
C LEU A 511 -2.81 18.44 -7.28
N GLY A 512 -3.02 17.35 -6.53
CA GLY A 512 -4.29 17.06 -5.87
C GLY A 512 -4.65 18.04 -4.75
N THR A 513 -5.89 17.96 -4.29
CA THR A 513 -6.45 18.78 -3.18
C THR A 513 -6.76 17.95 -1.94
N HIS A 514 -6.52 16.64 -1.98
CA HIS A 514 -6.70 15.75 -0.84
C HIS A 514 -5.36 15.11 -0.47
N ARG A 515 -5.10 15.04 0.83
CA ARG A 515 -3.95 14.32 1.37
C ARG A 515 -4.23 12.82 1.31
N GLU A 516 -3.25 12.05 0.86
CA GLU A 516 -3.32 10.60 0.97
C GLU A 516 -3.27 10.18 2.43
N ALA A 517 -4.18 9.29 2.85
CA ALA A 517 -4.25 8.79 4.22
C ALA A 517 -2.96 8.13 4.72
N SER A 518 -2.10 7.62 3.83
CA SER A 518 -0.84 6.98 4.20
C SER A 518 0.35 7.93 4.27
N SER A 519 0.51 8.80 3.27
CA SER A 519 1.68 9.69 3.19
C SER A 519 1.44 11.05 3.85
N GLY A 520 0.18 11.44 4.02
CA GLY A 520 -0.21 12.80 4.41
C GLY A 520 0.10 13.85 3.36
N CYS A 521 0.62 13.48 2.20
CA CYS A 521 1.00 14.41 1.14
C CYS A 521 -0.14 14.53 0.11
N TYR A 522 -0.20 15.66 -0.59
CA TYR A 522 -1.05 15.78 -1.78
C TYR A 522 -0.46 14.94 -2.91
N THR A 523 -1.30 14.18 -3.61
CA THR A 523 -0.85 13.41 -4.77
C THR A 523 -0.49 14.36 -5.92
N ALA A 524 0.73 14.25 -6.43
CA ALA A 524 1.20 14.92 -7.63
C ALA A 524 1.37 13.92 -8.78
N MET A 525 1.14 14.38 -10.01
CA MET A 525 1.43 13.61 -11.23
C MET A 525 2.27 14.43 -12.19
N ALA A 526 3.25 13.77 -12.79
CA ALA A 526 4.15 14.38 -13.76
C ALA A 526 4.37 13.47 -14.97
N LEU A 527 4.60 14.09 -16.14
CA LEU A 527 4.81 13.39 -17.41
C LEU A 527 6.19 13.73 -17.99
N TYR A 528 6.84 12.72 -18.57
CA TYR A 528 7.99 12.88 -19.45
C TYR A 528 7.50 12.55 -20.87
N PRO A 529 7.34 13.54 -21.76
CA PRO A 529 6.79 13.31 -23.08
C PRO A 529 7.82 12.66 -24.02
N LEU A 530 7.38 11.68 -24.82
CA LEU A 530 8.20 10.90 -25.74
C LEU A 530 7.72 11.00 -27.19
N SER A 531 6.43 11.27 -27.42
CA SER A 531 5.85 11.56 -28.73
C SER A 531 5.30 12.99 -28.80
N GLU A 532 5.01 13.48 -30.01
CA GLU A 532 4.38 14.79 -30.21
C GLU A 532 3.03 14.90 -29.46
N ALA A 533 2.24 13.83 -29.47
CA ALA A 533 0.98 13.76 -28.74
C ALA A 533 1.21 13.84 -27.23
N GLY A 534 2.25 13.16 -26.72
CA GLY A 534 2.68 13.27 -25.33
C GLY A 534 3.18 14.67 -24.95
N GLN A 535 3.95 15.34 -25.82
CA GLN A 535 4.39 16.72 -25.61
C GLN A 535 3.21 17.67 -25.52
N ARG A 536 2.24 17.53 -26.43
CA ARG A 536 1.02 18.34 -26.45
C ARG A 536 0.25 18.16 -25.15
N LEU A 537 -0.05 16.91 -24.77
CA LEU A 537 -0.76 16.61 -23.51
C LEU A 537 -0.04 17.18 -22.29
N ALA A 538 1.27 16.97 -22.16
CA ALA A 538 2.03 17.48 -21.03
C ALA A 538 2.02 19.03 -20.96
N SER A 539 2.12 19.70 -22.11
CA SER A 539 2.09 21.15 -22.20
C SER A 539 0.72 21.75 -21.86
N GLU A 540 -0.36 21.16 -22.38
CA GLU A 540 -1.74 21.60 -22.16
C GLU A 540 -2.13 21.41 -20.69
N GLU A 541 -1.88 20.23 -20.12
CA GLU A 541 -2.22 19.97 -18.71
C GLU A 541 -1.36 20.80 -17.74
N SER A 542 -0.09 21.07 -18.06
CA SER A 542 0.74 21.96 -17.25
C SER A 542 0.24 23.41 -17.31
N ALA A 543 -0.15 23.89 -18.50
CA ALA A 543 -0.75 25.21 -18.67
C ALA A 543 -2.08 25.33 -17.91
N ARG A 544 -2.92 24.28 -17.96
CA ARG A 544 -4.17 24.19 -17.21
C ARG A 544 -3.93 24.23 -15.70
N LEU A 545 -3.00 23.41 -15.20
CA LEU A 545 -2.60 23.40 -13.79
C LEU A 545 -2.20 24.80 -13.30
N LEU A 546 -1.40 25.53 -14.08
CA LEU A 546 -1.00 26.91 -13.76
C LEU A 546 -2.17 27.89 -13.74
N ARG A 547 -3.17 27.72 -14.62
CA ARG A 547 -4.39 28.55 -14.62
C ARG A 547 -5.30 28.28 -13.44
N ASP A 548 -5.34 27.03 -12.98
CA ASP A 548 -6.22 26.57 -11.89
C ASP A 548 -5.61 26.78 -10.51
N GLU A 549 -4.28 26.88 -10.43
CA GLU A 549 -3.56 26.99 -9.17
C GLU A 549 -4.07 28.11 -8.26
N PHE A 550 -4.33 29.30 -8.82
CA PHE A 550 -4.86 30.43 -8.06
C PHE A 550 -6.15 30.08 -7.30
N TRP A 551 -7.01 29.26 -7.90
CA TRP A 551 -8.31 28.87 -7.34
C TRP A 551 -8.23 27.65 -6.42
N LEU A 552 -7.20 26.82 -6.58
CA LEU A 552 -7.03 25.56 -5.85
C LEU A 552 -6.12 25.68 -4.64
N ARG A 553 -5.26 26.71 -4.58
CA ARG A 553 -4.24 26.84 -3.54
C ARG A 553 -4.82 26.86 -2.12
N ASP A 554 -5.94 27.57 -1.94
CA ASP A 554 -6.56 27.74 -0.63
C ASP A 554 -7.30 26.47 -0.19
N TRP A 555 -7.49 25.49 -1.09
CA TRP A 555 -7.99 24.16 -0.74
C TRP A 555 -6.88 23.24 -0.20
N ARG A 556 -5.65 23.75 -0.10
CA ARG A 556 -4.51 23.05 0.46
C ARG A 556 -3.95 23.83 1.64
N ASP A 557 -3.55 23.10 2.68
CA ASP A 557 -2.95 23.70 3.87
C ASP A 557 -1.45 24.00 3.69
N GLU A 558 -0.87 23.65 2.53
CA GLU A 558 0.55 23.81 2.22
C GLU A 558 0.78 24.79 1.06
N PRO A 559 1.88 25.57 1.11
CA PRO A 559 2.23 26.47 0.03
C PRO A 559 2.55 25.68 -1.25
N SER A 560 1.92 26.09 -2.35
CA SER A 560 2.13 25.49 -3.65
C SER A 560 3.48 25.87 -4.26
N PRO A 561 4.15 24.96 -4.98
CA PRO A 561 5.38 25.28 -5.71
C PRO A 561 5.15 26.10 -6.98
N LEU A 562 3.90 26.25 -7.40
CA LEU A 562 3.56 26.85 -8.67
C LEU A 562 3.42 28.37 -8.53
N PRO A 563 3.83 29.13 -9.56
CA PRO A 563 3.70 30.57 -9.55
C PRO A 563 2.22 30.98 -9.52
N GLU A 564 1.94 32.08 -8.83
CA GLU A 564 0.59 32.62 -8.78
C GLU A 564 0.24 33.33 -10.08
N ARG A 565 -0.82 32.86 -10.74
CA ARG A 565 -1.37 33.51 -11.93
C ARG A 565 -2.90 33.48 -11.89
N LYS A 566 -3.51 34.64 -11.67
CA LYS A 566 -4.97 34.78 -11.73
C LYS A 566 -5.44 34.83 -13.18
N ALA A 567 -5.71 33.67 -13.76
CA ALA A 567 -6.35 33.56 -15.07
C ALA A 567 -7.87 33.79 -14.95
N THR A 568 -8.40 34.77 -15.69
CA THR A 568 -9.83 35.15 -15.67
C THR A 568 -10.54 34.95 -17.01
N ILE A 569 -9.79 34.62 -18.07
CA ILE A 569 -10.35 34.34 -19.40
C ILE A 569 -10.95 32.94 -19.39
N LEU A 570 -12.21 32.84 -19.82
CA LEU A 570 -12.94 31.59 -20.03
C LEU A 570 -12.57 31.02 -21.40
N SER A 571 -11.85 29.89 -21.43
CA SER A 571 -11.41 29.21 -22.66
C SER A 571 -12.43 28.18 -23.16
N GLU A 572 -12.25 27.70 -24.39
CA GLU A 572 -13.05 26.60 -24.97
C GLU A 572 -13.02 25.33 -24.09
N GLU A 573 -11.86 25.02 -23.52
CA GLU A 573 -11.68 23.92 -22.56
C GLU A 573 -12.47 24.13 -21.27
N ASP A 574 -12.53 25.38 -20.76
CA ASP A 574 -13.29 25.68 -19.54
C ASP A 574 -14.79 25.42 -19.76
N TRP A 575 -15.32 25.76 -20.95
CA TRP A 575 -16.70 25.47 -21.31
C TRP A 575 -16.99 23.97 -21.29
N LEU A 576 -16.13 23.17 -21.91
CA LEU A 576 -16.30 21.71 -21.93
C LEU A 576 -16.20 21.12 -20.51
N GLU A 577 -15.24 21.58 -19.70
CA GLU A 577 -15.09 21.13 -18.33
C GLU A 577 -16.29 21.48 -17.45
N VAL A 578 -16.76 22.73 -17.51
CA VAL A 578 -17.94 23.12 -16.74
C VAL A 578 -19.17 22.38 -17.23
N ALA A 579 -19.31 22.09 -18.54
CA ALA A 579 -20.38 21.23 -19.05
C ALA A 579 -20.27 19.80 -18.49
N GLY A 580 -19.07 19.23 -18.42
CA GLY A 580 -18.84 17.92 -17.78
C GLY A 580 -19.18 17.91 -16.28
N PHE A 581 -19.05 19.04 -15.59
CA PHE A 581 -19.56 19.21 -14.23
C PHE A 581 -21.09 19.41 -14.20
N ALA A 582 -21.65 20.29 -15.02
CA ALA A 582 -23.06 20.62 -15.00
C ALA A 582 -23.96 19.44 -15.43
N PHE A 583 -23.53 18.69 -16.44
CA PHE A 583 -24.38 17.70 -17.13
C PHE A 583 -23.92 16.24 -17.00
N ALA A 584 -22.74 15.99 -16.41
CA ALA A 584 -22.23 14.64 -16.11
C ALA A 584 -21.77 14.51 -14.65
N HIS A 585 -20.67 13.77 -14.41
CA HIS A 585 -20.21 13.39 -13.08
C HIS A 585 -18.79 13.87 -12.76
N ARG A 586 -18.27 14.86 -13.49
CA ARG A 586 -16.97 15.46 -13.14
C ARG A 586 -16.99 16.00 -11.70
N PRO A 587 -15.92 15.83 -10.91
CA PRO A 587 -15.86 16.36 -9.55
C PRO A 587 -15.81 17.89 -9.49
N LEU A 588 -16.34 18.47 -8.40
CA LEU A 588 -16.31 19.92 -8.15
C LEU A 588 -14.88 20.45 -8.17
N LEU A 589 -13.97 19.86 -7.39
CA LEU A 589 -12.59 20.35 -7.25
C LEU A 589 -11.75 20.17 -8.51
N THR A 590 -12.08 19.17 -9.35
CA THR A 590 -11.47 19.07 -10.69
C THR A 590 -11.83 20.28 -11.56
N SER A 591 -13.05 20.80 -11.40
CA SER A 591 -13.61 21.86 -12.25
C SER A 591 -13.55 23.24 -11.58
N ALA A 592 -12.93 23.37 -10.40
CA ALA A 592 -13.03 24.57 -9.57
C ALA A 592 -12.43 25.81 -10.25
N GLY A 593 -11.32 25.66 -10.98
CA GLY A 593 -10.74 26.76 -11.75
C GLY A 593 -11.70 27.26 -12.83
N SER A 594 -12.21 26.35 -13.66
CA SER A 594 -13.13 26.63 -14.77
C SER A 594 -14.46 27.22 -14.27
N LEU A 595 -14.99 26.71 -13.16
CA LEU A 595 -16.20 27.24 -12.51
C LEU A 595 -15.99 28.66 -11.96
N ASN A 596 -14.87 28.94 -11.29
CA ASN A 596 -14.58 30.30 -10.82
C ASN A 596 -14.45 31.28 -11.98
N ARG A 597 -13.81 30.88 -13.09
CA ARG A 597 -13.72 31.70 -14.30
C ARG A 597 -15.08 31.97 -14.93
N LEU A 598 -15.98 30.98 -14.93
CA LEU A 598 -17.36 31.16 -15.39
C LEU A 598 -18.13 32.14 -14.48
N LEU A 599 -18.01 32.01 -13.16
CA LEU A 599 -18.70 32.87 -12.19
C LEU A 599 -18.29 34.34 -12.24
N ILE A 600 -17.12 34.66 -12.81
CA ILE A 600 -16.70 36.04 -13.09
C ILE A 600 -17.53 36.65 -14.23
N ARG A 601 -18.06 35.83 -15.14
CA ARG A 601 -18.80 36.26 -16.34
C ARG A 601 -20.32 36.29 -16.14
N VAL A 602 -20.81 35.89 -14.98
CA VAL A 602 -22.23 35.68 -14.70
C VAL A 602 -22.65 36.45 -13.46
N ASP A 603 -23.69 37.27 -13.59
CA ASP A 603 -24.26 38.08 -12.50
C ASP A 603 -25.35 37.34 -11.69
N LEU A 604 -25.67 36.10 -12.08
CA LEU A 604 -26.64 35.28 -11.35
C LEU A 604 -26.16 35.03 -9.89
N PRO A 605 -27.10 34.96 -8.92
CA PRO A 605 -26.76 34.75 -7.51
C PRO A 605 -25.98 33.47 -7.23
N LEU A 606 -26.45 32.33 -7.78
CA LEU A 606 -25.80 31.01 -7.69
C LEU A 606 -25.27 30.70 -6.26
N PRO A 607 -26.15 30.73 -5.24
CA PRO A 607 -25.73 30.77 -3.84
C PRO A 607 -25.01 29.50 -3.39
N ALA A 608 -25.38 28.31 -3.88
CA ALA A 608 -24.68 27.09 -3.50
C ALA A 608 -23.26 27.07 -4.09
N LEU A 609 -23.14 27.39 -5.38
CA LEU A 609 -21.90 27.31 -6.14
C LEU A 609 -20.89 28.34 -5.65
N ARG A 610 -21.31 29.59 -5.45
CA ARG A 610 -20.46 30.64 -4.87
C ARG A 610 -20.02 30.28 -3.45
N ALA A 611 -20.94 29.85 -2.58
CA ALA A 611 -20.60 29.49 -1.20
C ALA A 611 -19.58 28.35 -1.14
N ARG A 612 -19.75 27.30 -1.95
CA ARG A 612 -18.81 26.17 -1.96
C ARG A 612 -17.47 26.50 -2.58
N LEU A 613 -17.40 27.30 -3.65
CA LEU A 613 -16.12 27.72 -4.22
C LEU A 613 -15.37 28.71 -3.32
N GLN A 614 -16.08 29.43 -2.45
CA GLN A 614 -15.54 30.19 -1.32
C GLN A 614 -15.27 29.33 -0.07
N GLN A 615 -15.27 28.00 -0.22
CA GLN A 615 -14.93 27.03 0.83
C GLN A 615 -15.83 27.04 2.07
N GLN A 616 -17.05 27.56 1.97
CA GLN A 616 -18.01 27.39 3.06
C GLN A 616 -18.29 25.91 3.29
N ASP A 617 -18.42 25.55 4.57
CA ASP A 617 -18.68 24.18 5.00
C ASP A 617 -20.00 23.64 4.43
N GLU A 618 -19.98 22.38 3.98
CA GLU A 618 -21.12 21.74 3.33
C GLU A 618 -22.36 21.68 4.21
N THR A 619 -22.18 21.47 5.53
CA THR A 619 -23.32 21.40 6.46
C THR A 619 -23.96 22.77 6.65
N THR A 620 -23.14 23.83 6.65
CA THR A 620 -23.60 25.21 6.71
C THR A 620 -24.38 25.57 5.44
N VAL A 621 -23.83 25.27 4.26
CA VAL A 621 -24.51 25.54 2.97
C VAL A 621 -25.82 24.77 2.87
N CYS A 622 -25.84 23.48 3.26
CA CYS A 622 -27.07 22.69 3.25
C CYS A 622 -28.13 23.29 4.18
N ARG A 623 -27.75 23.74 5.37
CA ARG A 623 -28.68 24.36 6.34
C ARG A 623 -29.25 25.67 5.80
N THR A 624 -28.39 26.54 5.27
CA THR A 624 -28.81 27.84 4.72
C THR A 624 -29.76 27.69 3.53
N LEU A 625 -29.55 26.67 2.69
CA LEU A 625 -30.34 26.44 1.48
C LEU A 625 -31.47 25.40 1.65
N GLY A 626 -31.69 24.89 2.87
CA GLY A 626 -32.73 23.89 3.14
C GLY A 626 -32.53 22.55 2.39
N LEU A 627 -31.30 22.14 2.15
CA LEU A 627 -30.97 20.91 1.40
C LEU A 627 -30.83 19.70 2.34
N SER A 628 -31.30 18.53 1.89
CA SER A 628 -31.32 17.29 2.68
C SER A 628 -29.94 16.65 2.93
N GLY A 629 -28.87 17.21 2.37
CA GLY A 629 -27.49 16.79 2.62
C GLY A 629 -26.59 16.89 1.40
N ARG A 630 -25.40 16.28 1.49
CA ARG A 630 -24.32 16.38 0.48
C ARG A 630 -24.74 16.02 -0.94
N LYS A 631 -25.58 14.99 -1.11
CA LYS A 631 -26.07 14.56 -2.44
C LYS A 631 -26.96 15.63 -3.07
N ALA A 632 -27.90 16.19 -2.30
CA ALA A 632 -28.77 17.28 -2.75
C ALA A 632 -27.98 18.55 -3.04
N LEU A 633 -26.97 18.86 -2.22
CA LEU A 633 -26.02 19.94 -2.49
C LEU A 633 -25.30 19.75 -3.81
N LEU A 634 -24.73 18.56 -4.07
CA LEU A 634 -24.05 18.31 -5.33
C LEU A 634 -24.98 18.48 -6.54
N VAL A 635 -26.23 18.03 -6.46
CA VAL A 635 -27.22 18.26 -7.52
C VAL A 635 -27.46 19.76 -7.73
N ARG A 636 -27.71 20.52 -6.65
CA ARG A 636 -27.89 21.98 -6.72
C ARG A 636 -26.68 22.69 -7.32
N LEU A 637 -25.46 22.29 -6.97
CA LEU A 637 -24.23 22.85 -7.55
C LEU A 637 -24.16 22.65 -9.07
N ARG A 638 -24.53 21.45 -9.55
CA ARG A 638 -24.54 21.15 -10.99
C ARG A 638 -25.64 21.94 -11.73
N GLU A 639 -26.82 22.07 -11.13
CA GLU A 639 -27.91 22.90 -11.66
C GLU A 639 -27.51 24.37 -11.76
N GLU A 640 -26.87 24.92 -10.73
CA GLU A 640 -26.37 26.31 -10.75
C GLU A 640 -25.24 26.51 -11.77
N ALA A 641 -24.37 25.52 -11.97
CA ALA A 641 -23.37 25.56 -13.03
C ALA A 641 -24.01 25.53 -14.43
N ALA A 642 -25.07 24.74 -14.63
CA ALA A 642 -25.85 24.74 -15.86
C ALA A 642 -26.50 26.10 -16.14
N GLN A 643 -27.12 26.70 -15.11
CA GLN A 643 -27.69 28.05 -15.21
C GLN A 643 -26.62 29.09 -15.55
N ALA A 644 -25.43 28.98 -14.96
CA ALA A 644 -24.31 29.86 -15.27
C ALA A 644 -23.88 29.75 -16.74
N LEU A 645 -23.75 28.53 -17.28
CA LEU A 645 -23.42 28.32 -18.70
C LEU A 645 -24.47 28.95 -19.61
N SER A 646 -25.76 28.67 -19.36
CA SER A 646 -26.86 29.22 -20.14
C SER A 646 -26.95 30.75 -20.03
N GLY A 647 -26.60 31.32 -18.87
CA GLY A 647 -26.55 32.76 -18.65
C GLY A 647 -25.47 33.48 -19.46
N VAL A 648 -24.39 32.79 -19.84
CA VAL A 648 -23.37 33.34 -20.75
C VAL A 648 -23.73 33.10 -22.21
N ASN A 649 -24.12 31.88 -22.58
CA ASN A 649 -24.55 31.53 -23.93
C ASN A 649 -25.42 30.26 -23.90
N ALA A 650 -26.73 30.43 -24.11
CA ALA A 650 -27.71 29.35 -24.01
C ALA A 650 -27.56 28.28 -25.10
N ASP A 651 -27.35 28.67 -26.36
CA ASP A 651 -27.23 27.75 -27.49
C ASP A 651 -26.03 26.83 -27.30
N ARG A 652 -24.87 27.43 -26.99
CA ARG A 652 -23.64 26.70 -26.72
C ARG A 652 -23.77 25.77 -25.51
N ALA A 653 -24.46 26.21 -24.45
CA ALA A 653 -24.70 25.37 -23.27
C ALA A 653 -25.56 24.15 -23.62
N ASN A 654 -26.54 24.31 -24.50
CA ASN A 654 -27.39 23.22 -24.96
C ASN A 654 -26.64 22.21 -25.84
N ASP A 655 -25.80 22.69 -26.76
CA ASP A 655 -24.95 21.82 -27.59
C ASP A 655 -24.00 20.98 -26.73
N LEU A 656 -23.33 21.62 -25.76
CA LEU A 656 -22.43 20.94 -24.83
C LEU A 656 -23.18 19.95 -23.93
N ARG A 657 -24.41 20.27 -23.51
CA ARG A 657 -25.26 19.34 -22.75
C ARG A 657 -25.53 18.08 -23.56
N GLN A 658 -25.95 18.21 -24.82
CA GLN A 658 -26.21 17.06 -25.69
C GLN A 658 -24.92 16.23 -25.88
N GLN A 659 -23.81 16.90 -26.19
CA GLN A 659 -22.51 16.25 -26.39
C GLN A 659 -22.08 15.45 -25.16
N VAL A 660 -22.10 16.06 -23.97
CA VAL A 660 -21.65 15.42 -22.72
C VAL A 660 -22.57 14.27 -22.30
N GLN A 661 -23.88 14.42 -22.48
CA GLN A 661 -24.85 13.38 -22.13
C GLN A 661 -24.74 12.15 -23.04
N MET A 662 -24.33 12.30 -24.30
CA MET A 662 -24.09 11.13 -25.16
C MET A 662 -22.95 10.25 -24.68
N LEU A 663 -21.98 10.80 -23.93
CA LEU A 663 -20.82 10.05 -23.42
C LEU A 663 -21.19 8.96 -22.40
N GLN A 664 -22.45 8.93 -21.92
CA GLN A 664 -22.93 7.85 -21.05
C GLN A 664 -23.17 6.54 -21.81
N PHE A 665 -23.35 6.60 -23.14
CA PHE A 665 -23.55 5.47 -24.03
C PHE A 665 -22.22 5.12 -24.69
N PHE A 666 -21.40 4.30 -24.02
CA PHE A 666 -20.05 3.92 -24.47
C PHE A 666 -19.91 2.39 -24.55
#